data_AF-E8X1U3-F1
#
_entry.id   AF-E8X1U3-F1
#
_cell.length_a   1.000
_cell.length_b   1.000
_cell.length_c   1.000
_cell.angle_alpha   90.00
_cell.angle_beta   90.00
_cell.angle_gamma   90.00
#
_symmetry.space_group_name_H-M   'P 1'
#
loop_
_entity.id
_entity.type
_entity.pdbx_description
1 polymer ?
#
loop_
_entity_poly.entity_id
_entity_poly.type
_entity_poly.pdbx_seq_one_letter_code
_entity_poly.pdbx_strand_id
1 'polypeptide(L)'
;MGSAWSSELVEWVRGSAVGAGFDLCGVAGAPASGESEGVLTAERFSEWVAGGRAGEMEYLKRRDEAGELLRRSARVAMPWVRSVVVCALNYHAEGPLSVDAAAKGAGWIGRYAWSGGEDGEPVDYHDDLMRRLKVVEAGLVARVSSETLQTKCYVDTGPLLERDFAARAGVGWVGKNTCVINQGVGSWLLLGVIVCSLEVETEAAALVAADRCGSCTRCIEACPTGALVASREMDASLCIAYLTIEKKGAIAEELREKMGRQVFGCDICQDVCPWNRKAPVGDHVGFRARGELVNPSLDWLGGMSADEFRRWFKGSPLERTKRHRVQRNVAIAMGNSGDESFVPKLMEWAGGEDAVLAESAGWALRRLGLLASRQRAWMLSEDVKKSEAEPEVKPIEAVKPTVREDGAWPQVKALAMYMASTEVHTYAFSVAANVILSLFPFIVLLLTLAQKVFHSPAMVAVVGDLLRTILPNNQDFIVRNMTSLVHPHGSTRVFSVVMLLITSTGVFLPLEVALNNVWGVKENRNYLQNQMVSLGLAAAVGALAMASVALATGQQRITTWIFFGHTDNIFFNFLAGGVLKICAVVMSVLLFFLIYWVLPHRKIPAMAVLPTAIVIGLSWEVAKYLYVLALPHLDFESVYGPFKVSVGLMMWAFLSGLMLLAGAHFSATRYTLRLAREAEAE
;
A
#
# COMPACT_ATOMS: atom_id res chain seq x y z
N MET A 1 -1.21 -6.12 46.39
CA MET A 1 -1.08 -4.96 45.47
C MET A 1 -1.63 -5.43 44.15
N GLY A 2 -2.95 -5.37 43.93
CA GLY A 2 -3.70 -4.17 43.56
C GLY A 2 -4.02 -4.32 42.06
N SER A 3 -5.08 -5.03 41.70
CA SER A 3 -5.51 -5.26 40.31
C SER A 3 -6.19 -4.05 39.66
N ALA A 4 -6.05 -2.87 40.28
CA ALA A 4 -6.74 -1.65 39.92
C ALA A 4 -5.89 -0.40 40.21
N TRP A 5 -6.25 0.72 39.59
CA TRP A 5 -5.68 2.03 39.83
C TRP A 5 -6.14 2.58 41.18
N SER A 6 -5.20 2.80 42.10
CA SER A 6 -5.41 3.58 43.33
C SER A 6 -5.10 5.06 43.09
N SER A 7 -5.59 5.94 43.98
CA SER A 7 -5.24 7.37 43.95
C SER A 7 -3.72 7.61 43.99
N GLU A 8 -2.98 6.85 44.79
CA GLU A 8 -1.51 6.94 44.87
C GLU A 8 -0.84 6.57 43.54
N LEU A 9 -1.31 5.51 42.87
CA LEU A 9 -0.74 5.08 41.59
C LEU A 9 -1.04 6.09 40.47
N VAL A 10 -2.23 6.71 40.51
CA VAL A 10 -2.61 7.80 39.58
C VAL A 10 -1.73 9.02 39.80
N GLU A 11 -1.47 9.42 41.05
CA GLU A 11 -0.58 10.54 41.34
C GLU A 11 0.87 10.24 40.92
N TRP A 12 1.34 9.01 41.19
CA TRP A 12 2.66 8.57 40.77
C TRP A 12 2.81 8.59 39.24
N VAL A 13 1.84 8.07 38.47
CA VAL A 13 1.96 8.03 37.00
C VAL A 13 1.91 9.45 36.40
N ARG A 14 1.18 10.38 37.02
CA ARG A 14 1.22 11.80 36.65
C ARG A 14 2.61 12.39 36.87
N GLY A 15 3.20 12.19 38.04
CA GLY A 15 4.56 12.63 38.34
C GLY A 15 5.60 12.00 37.40
N SER A 16 5.46 10.71 37.09
CA SER A 16 6.32 9.98 36.15
C SER A 16 6.22 10.54 34.73
N ALA A 17 5.00 10.84 34.26
CA ALA A 17 4.79 11.47 32.96
C ALA A 17 5.42 12.86 32.87
N VAL A 18 5.27 13.69 33.92
CA VAL A 18 5.94 15.00 33.99
C VAL A 18 7.46 14.83 34.00
N GLY A 19 7.99 13.86 34.76
CA GLY A 19 9.42 13.54 34.76
C GLY A 19 9.95 13.04 33.40
N ALA A 20 9.10 12.39 32.60
CA ALA A 20 9.40 12.02 31.21
C ALA A 20 9.19 13.19 30.21
N GLY A 21 8.77 14.37 30.71
CA GLY A 21 8.61 15.60 29.96
C GLY A 21 7.28 15.74 29.22
N PHE A 22 6.21 15.11 29.69
CA PHE A 22 4.84 15.47 29.31
C PHE A 22 4.32 16.62 30.18
N ASP A 23 3.44 17.45 29.64
CA ASP A 23 2.83 18.56 30.40
C ASP A 23 1.60 18.13 31.18
N LEU A 24 0.84 17.16 30.67
CA LEU A 24 -0.40 16.68 31.25
C LEU A 24 -0.45 15.16 31.24
N CYS A 25 -1.08 14.59 32.26
CA CYS A 25 -1.31 13.16 32.35
C CYS A 25 -2.60 12.86 33.11
N GLY A 26 -3.38 11.91 32.62
CA GLY A 26 -4.61 11.44 33.26
C GLY A 26 -4.86 9.96 32.99
N VAL A 27 -5.76 9.36 33.76
CA VAL A 27 -6.15 7.95 33.62
C VAL A 27 -7.65 7.90 33.39
N ALA A 28 -8.07 7.16 32.37
CA ALA A 28 -9.47 6.91 32.04
C ALA A 28 -9.77 5.42 32.08
N GLY A 29 -10.96 5.06 32.57
CA GLY A 29 -11.50 3.72 32.36
C GLY A 29 -11.82 3.49 30.89
N ALA A 30 -11.61 2.26 30.40
CA ALA A 30 -12.05 1.82 29.10
C ALA A 30 -13.44 1.20 29.23
N PRO A 31 -14.51 1.83 28.72
CA PRO A 31 -15.88 1.36 28.94
C PRO A 31 -16.08 -0.09 28.52
N ALA A 32 -16.85 -0.86 29.30
CA ALA A 32 -17.26 -2.20 28.89
C ALA A 32 -18.27 -2.13 27.72
N SER A 33 -18.38 -3.23 26.97
CA SER A 33 -19.40 -3.35 25.92
C SER A 33 -20.80 -3.22 26.52
N GLY A 34 -21.58 -2.25 26.05
CA GLY A 34 -22.96 -2.02 26.52
C GLY A 34 -23.12 -0.91 27.56
N GLU A 35 -22.04 -0.34 28.08
CA GLU A 35 -22.12 0.90 28.89
C GLU A 35 -22.53 2.08 28.01
N SER A 36 -23.47 2.91 28.49
CA SER A 36 -24.12 3.96 27.70
C SER A 36 -23.13 4.91 27.02
N GLU A 37 -22.10 5.36 27.73
CA GLU A 37 -21.06 6.25 27.19
C GLU A 37 -20.18 5.58 26.13
N GLY A 38 -19.89 4.29 26.30
CA GLY A 38 -19.13 3.50 25.33
C GLY A 38 -19.94 3.24 24.06
N VAL A 39 -21.25 3.00 24.22
CA VAL A 39 -22.20 2.79 23.12
C VAL A 39 -22.32 4.04 22.25
N LEU A 40 -22.57 5.20 22.85
CA LEU A 40 -22.71 6.46 22.11
C LEU A 40 -21.45 6.81 21.30
N THR A 41 -20.26 6.58 21.87
CA THR A 41 -18.99 6.84 21.19
C THR A 41 -18.79 5.88 20.02
N ALA A 42 -19.10 4.59 20.23
CA ALA A 42 -18.99 3.56 19.21
C ALA A 42 -19.97 3.79 18.05
N GLU A 43 -21.22 4.18 18.34
CA GLU A 43 -22.24 4.50 17.34
C GLU A 43 -21.82 5.71 16.51
N ARG A 44 -21.45 6.82 17.15
CA ARG A 44 -20.97 8.03 16.46
C ARG A 44 -19.80 7.75 15.54
N PHE A 45 -18.83 6.95 15.97
CA PHE A 45 -17.69 6.56 15.12
C PHE A 45 -18.16 5.71 13.94
N SER A 46 -19.05 4.75 14.18
CA SER A 46 -19.55 3.84 13.15
C SER A 46 -20.37 4.57 12.09
N GLU A 47 -21.26 5.47 12.50
CA GLU A 47 -22.04 6.34 11.61
C GLU A 47 -21.14 7.28 10.80
N TRP A 48 -20.12 7.85 11.46
CA TRP A 48 -19.15 8.71 10.80
C TRP A 48 -18.38 7.98 9.68
N VAL A 49 -17.94 6.74 9.93
CA VAL A 49 -17.31 5.90 8.91
C VAL A 49 -18.32 5.52 7.81
N ALA A 50 -19.53 5.11 8.18
CA ALA A 50 -20.58 4.71 7.23
C ALA A 50 -21.00 5.87 6.31
N GLY A 51 -21.00 7.10 6.83
CA GLY A 51 -21.26 8.32 6.07
C GLY A 51 -20.13 8.75 5.12
N GLY A 52 -19.06 7.95 4.97
CA GLY A 52 -17.95 8.24 4.05
C GLY A 52 -17.00 9.33 4.53
N ARG A 53 -17.20 9.86 5.75
CA ARG A 53 -16.48 11.03 6.28
C ARG A 53 -15.02 10.76 6.62
N ALA A 54 -14.60 9.49 6.61
CA ALA A 54 -13.20 9.07 6.76
C ALA A 54 -12.35 9.29 5.50
N GLY A 55 -12.96 9.62 4.35
CA GLY A 55 -12.24 9.73 3.08
C GLY A 55 -11.51 8.43 2.72
N GLU A 56 -10.25 8.52 2.32
CA GLU A 56 -9.38 7.41 1.91
C GLU A 56 -8.58 6.79 3.07
N MET A 57 -8.86 7.17 4.32
CA MET A 57 -8.16 6.64 5.50
C MET A 57 -8.62 5.22 5.84
N GLU A 58 -8.22 4.24 5.02
CA GLU A 58 -8.62 2.83 5.14
C GLU A 58 -8.30 2.22 6.50
N TYR A 59 -7.26 2.71 7.18
CA TYR A 59 -6.94 2.25 8.52
C TYR A 59 -8.09 2.47 9.50
N LEU A 60 -8.88 3.55 9.37
CA LEU A 60 -10.07 3.86 10.19
C LEU A 60 -11.26 2.92 9.89
N LYS A 61 -11.27 2.27 8.73
CA LYS A 61 -12.36 1.41 8.25
C LYS A 61 -12.15 -0.08 8.55
N ARG A 62 -10.98 -0.45 9.11
CA ARG A 62 -10.65 -1.85 9.40
C ARG A 62 -11.63 -2.47 10.38
N ARG A 63 -12.03 -3.71 10.10
CA ARG A 63 -12.96 -4.51 10.89
C ARG A 63 -12.29 -5.79 11.40
N ASP A 64 -12.80 -6.34 12.50
CA ASP A 64 -12.46 -7.67 12.96
C ASP A 64 -13.22 -8.77 12.19
N GLU A 65 -13.05 -10.02 12.61
CA GLU A 65 -13.71 -11.20 12.01
C GLU A 65 -15.23 -11.18 12.18
N ALA A 66 -15.75 -10.52 13.23
CA ALA A 66 -17.18 -10.34 13.46
C ALA A 66 -17.77 -9.19 12.63
N GLY A 67 -16.95 -8.48 11.85
CA GLY A 67 -17.34 -7.35 11.05
C GLY A 67 -17.41 -6.04 11.84
N GLU A 68 -16.87 -5.99 13.06
CA GLU A 68 -16.89 -4.82 13.91
C GLU A 68 -15.70 -3.89 13.66
N LEU A 69 -15.95 -2.57 13.58
CA LEU A 69 -14.88 -1.59 13.35
C LEU A 69 -13.87 -1.62 14.50
N LEU A 70 -12.59 -1.87 14.22
CA LEU A 70 -11.56 -2.05 15.26
C LEU A 70 -11.44 -0.84 16.21
N ARG A 71 -11.68 0.37 15.71
CA ARG A 71 -11.59 1.63 16.47
C ARG A 71 -12.88 2.01 17.18
N ARG A 72 -13.98 1.27 17.02
CA ARG A 72 -15.24 1.58 17.71
C ARG A 72 -15.10 1.47 19.22
N SER A 73 -14.18 0.64 19.71
CA SER A 73 -13.85 0.48 21.13
C SER A 73 -12.47 -0.13 21.26
N ALA A 74 -11.72 0.33 22.27
CA ALA A 74 -10.42 -0.24 22.62
C ALA A 74 -10.50 -1.75 22.89
N ARG A 75 -11.62 -2.24 23.44
CA ARG A 75 -11.84 -3.64 23.80
C ARG A 75 -12.11 -4.54 22.58
N VAL A 76 -12.51 -3.98 21.43
CA VAL A 76 -12.63 -4.74 20.18
C VAL A 76 -11.24 -5.10 19.67
N ALA A 77 -10.34 -4.12 19.59
CA ALA A 77 -8.97 -4.37 19.17
C ALA A 77 -8.15 -5.12 20.23
N MET A 78 -8.42 -4.90 21.52
CA MET A 78 -7.65 -5.42 22.64
C MET A 78 -8.59 -5.80 23.82
N PRO A 79 -9.14 -7.04 23.84
CA PRO A 79 -10.14 -7.45 24.83
C PRO A 79 -9.74 -7.36 26.30
N TRP A 80 -8.44 -7.33 26.59
CA TRP A 80 -7.87 -7.23 27.93
C TRP A 80 -7.83 -5.78 28.47
N VAL A 81 -8.02 -4.77 27.63
CA VAL A 81 -7.92 -3.36 28.05
C VAL A 81 -9.03 -3.03 29.04
N ARG A 82 -8.65 -2.34 30.12
CA ARG A 82 -9.52 -1.86 31.19
C ARG A 82 -9.36 -0.38 31.47
N SER A 83 -8.19 0.18 31.18
CA SER A 83 -7.90 1.60 31.35
C SER A 83 -6.91 2.11 30.32
N VAL A 84 -6.84 3.43 30.22
CA VAL A 84 -5.93 4.15 29.34
C VAL A 84 -5.30 5.30 30.12
N VAL A 85 -3.97 5.29 30.23
CA VAL A 85 -3.20 6.47 30.66
C VAL A 85 -3.04 7.35 29.44
N VAL A 86 -3.41 8.63 29.53
CA VAL A 86 -3.27 9.62 28.46
C VAL A 86 -2.26 10.66 28.91
N CYS A 87 -1.16 10.75 28.17
CA CYS A 87 -0.14 11.78 28.34
C CYS A 87 -0.26 12.81 27.21
N ALA A 88 -0.12 14.10 27.51
CA ALA A 88 -0.14 15.15 26.51
C ALA A 88 1.06 16.08 26.64
N LEU A 89 1.58 16.51 25.49
CA LEU A 89 2.72 17.42 25.37
C LEU A 89 2.30 18.66 24.56
N ASN A 90 2.62 19.84 25.09
CA ASN A 90 2.40 21.13 24.47
C ASN A 90 3.44 21.37 23.37
N TYR A 91 3.01 21.36 22.11
CA TYR A 91 3.88 21.62 20.95
C TYR A 91 3.82 23.07 20.46
N HIS A 92 3.16 23.96 21.19
CA HIS A 92 3.04 25.36 20.78
C HIS A 92 4.43 26.00 20.65
N ALA A 93 4.81 26.35 19.43
CA ALA A 93 6.01 27.14 19.17
C ALA A 93 5.63 28.60 18.88
N GLU A 94 6.50 29.55 19.24
CA GLU A 94 6.34 30.95 18.86
C GLU A 94 6.40 31.12 17.34
N GLY A 95 5.56 31.99 16.78
CA GLY A 95 5.52 32.26 15.35
C GLY A 95 4.18 32.83 14.89
N PRO A 96 4.06 33.18 13.60
CA PRO A 96 2.81 33.67 13.02
C PRO A 96 1.69 32.64 13.14
N LEU A 97 0.44 33.07 12.94
CA LEU A 97 -0.71 32.20 12.77
C LEU A 97 -0.94 31.91 11.28
N SER A 98 -1.61 30.79 10.98
CA SER A 98 -1.91 30.41 9.59
C SER A 98 -2.87 31.38 8.89
N VAL A 99 -3.67 32.09 9.70
CA VAL A 99 -4.64 33.11 9.28
C VAL A 99 -4.02 34.50 9.13
N ASP A 100 -2.78 34.71 9.55
CA ASP A 100 -2.09 35.98 9.38
C ASP A 100 -1.72 36.20 7.91
N ALA A 101 -1.65 37.48 7.52
CA ALA A 101 -1.15 37.86 6.21
C ALA A 101 0.32 37.41 6.05
N ALA A 102 0.64 36.79 4.92
CA ALA A 102 1.98 36.34 4.58
C ALA A 102 2.37 36.80 3.18
N ALA A 103 3.67 36.74 2.85
CA ALA A 103 4.15 36.99 1.51
C ALA A 103 3.48 36.03 0.51
N LYS A 104 3.24 36.49 -0.73
CA LYS A 104 2.54 35.68 -1.75
C LYS A 104 3.21 34.32 -1.98
N GLY A 105 4.54 34.28 -1.98
CA GLY A 105 5.30 33.05 -2.17
C GLY A 105 5.49 32.19 -0.91
N ALA A 106 4.78 32.43 0.18
CA ALA A 106 4.89 31.67 1.42
C ALA A 106 3.81 30.58 1.53
N GLY A 107 4.20 29.33 1.69
CA GLY A 107 3.32 28.23 2.07
C GLY A 107 3.02 28.19 3.57
N TRP A 108 2.19 27.25 4.01
CA TRP A 108 1.98 26.92 5.42
C TRP A 108 2.16 25.42 5.67
N ILE A 109 3.00 25.11 6.65
CA ILE A 109 3.14 23.79 7.25
C ILE A 109 2.51 23.87 8.64
N GLY A 110 1.70 22.89 9.02
CA GLY A 110 1.06 22.82 10.32
C GLY A 110 2.09 22.89 11.46
N ARG A 111 1.81 23.66 12.51
CA ARG A 111 2.75 23.97 13.61
C ARG A 111 3.35 22.73 14.26
N TYR A 112 2.56 21.64 14.35
CA TYR A 112 3.02 20.36 14.91
C TYR A 112 4.18 19.71 14.13
N ALA A 113 4.43 20.16 12.89
CA ALA A 113 5.47 19.63 12.01
C ALA A 113 6.65 20.59 11.82
N TRP A 114 6.73 21.66 12.60
CA TRP A 114 7.92 22.54 12.65
C TRP A 114 9.06 21.96 13.49
N SER A 115 8.83 20.83 14.16
CA SER A 115 9.69 20.24 15.18
C SER A 115 11.12 19.99 14.71
N GLY A 116 12.07 20.51 15.49
CA GLY A 116 13.49 20.21 15.42
C GLY A 116 14.11 19.95 16.79
N GLY A 117 15.21 19.20 16.79
CA GLY A 117 16.04 18.95 17.96
C GLY A 117 16.98 20.10 18.28
N GLU A 118 18.01 19.83 19.08
CA GLU A 118 18.93 20.88 19.57
C GLU A 118 19.75 21.50 18.44
N ASP A 119 20.15 20.69 17.45
CA ASP A 119 20.96 21.09 16.31
C ASP A 119 20.09 21.43 15.07
N GLY A 120 18.78 21.57 15.26
CA GLY A 120 17.81 21.83 14.20
C GLY A 120 17.51 20.62 13.31
N GLU A 121 17.95 19.42 13.72
CA GLU A 121 17.65 18.16 13.05
C GLU A 121 16.15 17.84 13.14
N PRO A 122 15.56 17.18 12.12
CA PRO A 122 14.13 16.90 12.11
C PRO A 122 13.75 15.90 13.22
N VAL A 123 12.62 16.15 13.88
CA VAL A 123 12.07 15.25 14.91
C VAL A 123 10.61 14.91 14.59
N ASP A 124 10.28 13.62 14.51
CA ASP A 124 8.91 13.13 14.40
C ASP A 124 8.35 12.93 15.81
N TYR A 125 7.24 13.60 16.11
CA TYR A 125 6.58 13.50 17.41
C TYR A 125 6.21 12.07 17.78
N HIS A 126 5.96 11.20 16.79
CA HIS A 126 5.63 9.81 17.04
C HIS A 126 6.76 9.09 17.79
N ASP A 127 8.00 9.28 17.33
CA ASP A 127 9.18 8.65 17.89
C ASP A 127 9.52 9.28 19.24
N ASP A 128 9.39 10.60 19.36
CA ASP A 128 9.69 11.32 20.60
C ASP A 128 8.73 10.97 21.73
N LEU A 129 7.41 11.06 21.47
CA LEU A 129 6.40 10.69 22.47
C LEU A 129 6.49 9.21 22.83
N MET A 130 6.73 8.32 21.86
CA MET A 130 6.87 6.89 22.13
C MET A 130 8.03 6.62 23.10
N ARG A 131 9.18 7.27 22.91
CA ARG A 131 10.34 7.14 23.81
C ARG A 131 9.99 7.55 25.24
N ARG A 132 9.27 8.68 25.40
CA ARG A 132 8.82 9.17 26.71
C ARG A 132 7.79 8.24 27.35
N LEU A 133 6.81 7.75 26.57
CA LEU A 133 5.81 6.78 27.05
C LEU A 133 6.47 5.49 27.55
N LYS A 134 7.52 5.01 26.89
CA LYS A 134 8.24 3.80 27.30
C LYS A 134 8.92 3.93 28.66
N VAL A 135 9.38 5.13 29.02
CA VAL A 135 9.90 5.41 30.38
C VAL A 135 8.78 5.28 31.41
N VAL A 136 7.62 5.89 31.14
CA VAL A 136 6.45 5.83 32.04
C VAL A 136 5.92 4.40 32.17
N GLU A 137 5.79 3.68 31.05
CA GLU A 137 5.34 2.28 31.00
C GLU A 137 6.26 1.37 31.80
N ALA A 138 7.58 1.49 31.63
CA ALA A 138 8.55 0.68 32.37
C ALA A 138 8.44 0.91 33.89
N GLY A 139 8.27 2.17 34.31
CA GLY A 139 8.03 2.49 35.72
C GLY A 139 6.73 1.90 36.26
N LEU A 140 5.66 1.94 35.45
CA LEU A 140 4.34 1.40 35.84
C LEU A 140 4.43 -0.12 36.04
N VAL A 141 5.06 -0.83 35.10
CA VAL A 141 5.27 -2.27 35.17
C VAL A 141 6.08 -2.64 36.42
N ALA A 142 7.17 -1.92 36.69
CA ALA A 142 7.99 -2.15 37.87
C ALA A 142 7.22 -1.92 39.18
N ARG A 143 6.37 -0.89 39.25
CA ARG A 143 5.66 -0.53 40.49
C ARG A 143 4.47 -1.45 40.80
N VAL A 144 3.77 -1.92 39.77
CA VAL A 144 2.64 -2.85 39.95
C VAL A 144 3.12 -4.27 40.23
N SER A 145 4.29 -4.67 39.69
CA SER A 145 4.95 -5.95 39.99
C SER A 145 4.00 -7.16 39.91
N SER A 146 3.16 -7.21 38.87
CA SER A 146 2.22 -8.31 38.61
C SER A 146 2.53 -8.98 37.27
N GLU A 147 2.68 -10.31 37.28
CA GLU A 147 2.91 -11.11 36.07
C GLU A 147 1.73 -11.08 35.09
N THR A 148 0.55 -10.64 35.53
CA THR A 148 -0.68 -10.56 34.71
C THR A 148 -0.94 -9.17 34.13
N LEU A 149 -0.12 -8.17 34.47
CA LEU A 149 -0.27 -6.81 33.95
C LEU A 149 0.06 -6.79 32.45
N GLN A 150 -0.89 -6.30 31.65
CA GLN A 150 -0.68 -6.04 30.23
C GLN A 150 -0.68 -4.54 29.98
N THR A 151 0.32 -4.05 29.26
CA THR A 151 0.42 -2.66 28.81
C THR A 151 0.79 -2.58 27.34
N LYS A 152 0.36 -1.49 26.69
CA LYS A 152 0.83 -1.17 25.34
C LYS A 152 0.77 0.32 25.07
N CYS A 153 1.86 0.87 24.54
CA CYS A 153 1.97 2.28 24.17
C CYS A 153 1.50 2.52 22.72
N TYR A 154 0.81 3.65 22.51
CA TYR A 154 0.44 4.15 21.19
C TYR A 154 0.60 5.67 21.10
N VAL A 155 0.99 6.13 19.91
CA VAL A 155 0.99 7.54 19.52
C VAL A 155 0.41 7.60 18.10
N ASP A 156 -0.81 8.12 17.94
CA ASP A 156 -1.59 8.32 16.69
C ASP A 156 -1.94 7.06 15.86
N THR A 157 -1.08 6.05 15.89
CA THR A 157 -1.13 4.85 15.05
C THR A 157 -1.99 3.73 15.64
N GLY A 158 -2.45 3.88 16.89
CA GLY A 158 -3.22 2.89 17.62
C GLY A 158 -4.66 2.72 17.10
N PRO A 159 -5.31 1.59 17.39
CA PRO A 159 -6.74 1.40 17.13
C PRO A 159 -7.57 2.00 18.28
N LEU A 160 -7.31 3.27 18.62
CA LEU A 160 -7.94 3.98 19.73
C LEU A 160 -8.56 5.30 19.25
N LEU A 161 -9.44 5.87 20.07
CA LEU A 161 -9.93 7.24 19.92
C LEU A 161 -9.28 8.08 21.01
N GLU A 162 -8.02 8.47 20.81
CA GLU A 162 -7.18 9.09 21.85
C GLU A 162 -7.79 10.39 22.40
N ARG A 163 -8.48 11.16 21.54
CA ARG A 163 -9.14 12.41 21.95
C ARG A 163 -10.33 12.18 22.89
N ASP A 164 -11.04 11.06 22.72
CA ASP A 164 -12.12 10.67 23.62
C ASP A 164 -11.56 10.25 24.98
N PHE A 165 -10.52 9.43 24.98
CA PHE A 165 -9.82 9.06 26.21
C PHE A 165 -9.18 10.25 26.92
N ALA A 166 -8.61 11.22 26.20
CA ALA A 166 -8.08 12.45 26.79
C ALA A 166 -9.15 13.24 27.54
N ALA A 167 -10.37 13.29 27.00
CA ALA A 167 -11.48 13.94 27.68
C ALA A 167 -11.90 13.20 28.95
N ARG A 168 -12.07 11.88 28.86
CA ARG A 168 -12.38 11.01 30.01
C ARG A 168 -11.30 11.05 31.09
N ALA A 169 -10.04 11.17 30.70
CA ALA A 169 -8.88 11.23 31.59
C ALA A 169 -8.72 12.60 32.27
N GLY A 170 -9.57 13.58 31.96
CA GLY A 170 -9.50 14.94 32.51
C GLY A 170 -8.35 15.78 31.94
N VAL A 171 -7.68 15.34 30.86
CA VAL A 171 -6.59 16.10 30.20
C VAL A 171 -7.14 17.39 29.57
N GLY A 172 -8.37 17.35 29.07
CA GLY A 172 -9.05 18.49 28.47
C GLY A 172 -10.47 18.13 28.05
N TRP A 173 -11.13 18.97 27.25
CA TRP A 173 -12.42 18.63 26.63
C TRP A 173 -12.29 18.62 25.11
N VAL A 174 -13.14 17.85 24.42
CA VAL A 174 -13.20 17.89 22.96
C VAL A 174 -13.96 19.14 22.51
N GLY A 175 -13.26 20.06 21.86
CA GLY A 175 -13.81 21.31 21.34
C GLY A 175 -14.70 21.09 20.12
N LYS A 176 -15.43 22.13 19.71
CA LYS A 176 -16.26 22.09 18.48
C LYS A 176 -15.45 21.84 17.21
N ASN A 177 -14.16 22.17 17.23
CA ASN A 177 -13.19 21.87 16.16
C ASN A 177 -12.65 20.43 16.20
N THR A 178 -13.13 19.59 17.13
CA THR A 178 -12.73 18.20 17.39
C THR A 178 -11.34 18.01 18.00
N CYS A 179 -10.59 19.08 18.30
CA CYS A 179 -9.33 19.00 19.05
C CYS A 179 -9.59 18.87 20.56
N VAL A 180 -8.65 18.27 21.29
CA VAL A 180 -8.64 18.33 22.76
C VAL A 180 -8.15 19.73 23.15
N ILE A 181 -8.89 20.40 24.03
CA ILE A 181 -8.57 21.73 24.54
C ILE A 181 -8.38 21.63 26.05
N ASN A 182 -7.26 22.13 26.54
CA ASN A 182 -7.00 22.31 27.96
C ASN A 182 -7.12 23.79 28.32
N GLN A 183 -7.61 24.09 29.53
CA GLN A 183 -7.84 25.46 29.99
C GLN A 183 -6.54 26.26 30.12
N GLY A 184 -5.45 25.63 30.54
CA GLY A 184 -4.15 26.27 30.79
C GLY A 184 -3.25 26.31 29.55
N VAL A 185 -3.25 25.25 28.74
CA VAL A 185 -2.30 25.10 27.63
C VAL A 185 -2.91 25.18 26.22
N GLY A 186 -4.24 25.34 26.12
CA GLY A 186 -4.93 25.42 24.83
C GLY A 186 -5.07 24.06 24.14
N SER A 187 -5.12 24.06 22.80
CA SER A 187 -5.28 22.87 21.95
C SER A 187 -4.01 22.40 21.26
N TRP A 188 -2.88 23.07 21.49
CA TRP A 188 -1.57 22.70 20.95
C TRP A 188 -1.00 21.46 21.66
N LEU A 189 -1.77 20.38 21.68
CA LEU A 189 -1.46 19.15 22.39
C LEU A 189 -1.22 17.98 21.43
N LEU A 190 -0.06 17.33 21.56
CA LEU A 190 0.20 16.00 21.04
C LEU A 190 -0.19 14.98 22.11
N LEU A 191 -0.82 13.87 21.71
CA LEU A 191 -1.31 12.85 22.63
C LEU A 191 -0.52 11.55 22.46
N GLY A 192 -0.16 10.95 23.59
CA GLY A 192 0.36 9.59 23.68
C GLY A 192 -0.42 8.82 24.74
N VAL A 193 -0.61 7.52 24.52
CA VAL A 193 -1.41 6.69 25.42
C VAL A 193 -0.72 5.40 25.81
N ILE A 194 -0.98 4.94 27.04
CA ILE A 194 -0.62 3.60 27.53
C ILE A 194 -1.93 2.89 27.86
N VAL A 195 -2.32 1.92 27.04
CA VAL A 195 -3.45 1.04 27.35
C VAL A 195 -3.04 0.01 28.38
N CYS A 196 -3.92 -0.30 29.32
CA CYS A 196 -3.58 -1.10 30.50
C CYS A 196 -4.73 -2.06 30.89
N SER A 197 -4.38 -3.21 31.44
CA SER A 197 -5.34 -4.20 31.97
C SER A 197 -5.86 -3.90 33.38
N LEU A 198 -5.38 -2.83 34.03
CA LEU A 198 -5.85 -2.41 35.36
C LEU A 198 -7.22 -1.74 35.29
N GLU A 199 -8.12 -2.11 36.18
CA GLU A 199 -9.41 -1.43 36.36
C GLU A 199 -9.22 -0.06 37.03
N VAL A 200 -10.11 0.90 36.78
CA VAL A 200 -10.08 2.21 37.46
C VAL A 200 -11.11 2.20 38.58
N GLU A 201 -10.65 2.32 39.84
CA GLU A 201 -11.56 2.47 40.98
C GLU A 201 -12.32 3.80 40.90
N THR A 202 -13.53 3.87 41.45
CA THR A 202 -14.38 5.07 41.38
C THR A 202 -13.69 6.30 41.97
N GLU A 203 -12.94 6.12 43.05
CA GLU A 203 -12.18 7.16 43.74
C GLU A 203 -10.93 7.61 42.96
N ALA A 204 -10.41 6.75 42.07
CA ALA A 204 -9.26 7.03 41.22
C ALA A 204 -9.66 7.59 39.84
N ALA A 205 -10.95 7.58 39.51
CA ALA A 205 -11.47 8.08 38.25
C ALA A 205 -11.21 9.59 38.11
N ALA A 206 -10.74 10.00 36.94
CA ALA A 206 -10.52 11.41 36.66
C ALA A 206 -11.84 12.19 36.59
N LEU A 207 -11.83 13.41 37.11
CA LEU A 207 -12.89 14.37 36.84
C LEU A 207 -12.79 14.82 35.38
N VAL A 208 -13.84 14.53 34.60
CA VAL A 208 -13.94 14.96 33.21
C VAL A 208 -13.91 16.49 33.15
N ALA A 209 -13.08 17.04 32.26
CA ALA A 209 -12.98 18.48 32.11
C ALA A 209 -14.31 19.03 31.55
N ALA A 210 -14.81 20.11 32.17
CA ALA A 210 -16.03 20.76 31.71
C ALA A 210 -15.85 21.31 30.28
N ASP A 211 -16.90 21.18 29.46
CA ASP A 211 -16.95 21.85 28.15
C ASP A 211 -16.99 23.37 28.34
N ARG A 212 -16.02 24.06 27.77
CA ARG A 212 -15.92 25.53 27.80
C ARG A 212 -16.00 26.19 26.43
N CYS A 213 -16.53 25.51 25.42
CA CYS A 213 -16.81 26.14 24.13
C CYS A 213 -18.01 27.10 24.19
N GLY A 214 -19.03 26.78 24.99
CA GLY A 214 -20.26 27.58 25.09
C GLY A 214 -20.92 27.84 23.73
N SER A 215 -21.38 29.07 23.50
CA SER A 215 -21.99 29.49 22.23
C SER A 215 -20.97 29.79 21.11
N CYS A 216 -19.66 29.74 21.36
CA CYS A 216 -18.63 30.07 20.37
C CYS A 216 -18.68 29.16 19.14
N THR A 217 -18.61 29.72 17.93
CA THR A 217 -18.64 29.02 16.63
C THR A 217 -17.47 29.38 15.72
N ARG A 218 -16.49 30.17 16.21
CA ARG A 218 -15.37 30.71 15.41
C ARG A 218 -14.63 29.69 14.55
N CYS A 219 -14.36 28.49 15.08
CA CYS A 219 -13.66 27.45 14.32
C CYS A 219 -14.48 26.89 13.16
N ILE A 220 -15.80 26.77 13.34
CA ILE A 220 -16.74 26.30 12.32
C ILE A 220 -16.83 27.35 11.21
N GLU A 221 -17.03 28.62 11.59
CA GLU A 221 -17.13 29.76 10.66
C GLU A 221 -15.83 30.00 9.88
N ALA A 222 -14.68 29.81 10.51
CA ALA A 222 -13.38 30.00 9.88
C ALA A 222 -12.94 28.84 8.99
N CYS A 223 -13.59 27.67 9.05
CA CYS A 223 -13.20 26.49 8.28
C CYS A 223 -13.53 26.70 6.79
N PRO A 224 -12.53 26.91 5.91
CA PRO A 224 -12.78 27.39 4.55
C PRO A 224 -13.47 26.35 3.66
N THR A 225 -13.30 25.05 3.97
CA THR A 225 -13.89 23.95 3.23
C THR A 225 -15.22 23.46 3.80
N GLY A 226 -15.66 24.00 4.94
CA GLY A 226 -16.84 23.50 5.63
C GLY A 226 -16.65 22.10 6.22
N ALA A 227 -15.40 21.67 6.47
CA ALA A 227 -15.11 20.36 7.03
C ALA A 227 -15.68 20.17 8.44
N LEU A 228 -15.86 21.24 9.21
CA LEU A 228 -16.57 21.20 10.49
C LEU A 228 -18.07 21.38 10.25
N VAL A 229 -18.76 20.29 9.91
CA VAL A 229 -20.17 20.31 9.48
C VAL A 229 -21.14 20.67 10.61
N ALA A 230 -20.77 20.35 11.85
CA ALA A 230 -21.51 20.75 13.05
C ALA A 230 -20.58 20.74 14.29
N SER A 231 -21.13 21.11 15.45
CA SER A 231 -20.39 21.07 16.71
C SER A 231 -19.88 19.66 17.01
N ARG A 232 -18.55 19.46 17.00
CA ARG A 232 -17.88 18.16 17.26
C ARG A 232 -18.14 17.12 16.18
N GLU A 233 -18.47 17.57 14.98
CA GLU A 233 -18.73 16.74 13.82
C GLU A 233 -17.90 17.28 12.66
N MET A 234 -17.04 16.42 12.10
CA MET A 234 -16.13 16.79 11.03
C MET A 234 -16.33 15.84 9.85
N ASP A 235 -16.35 16.33 8.63
CA ASP A 235 -16.07 15.51 7.45
C ASP A 235 -14.58 15.62 7.12
N ALA A 236 -13.82 14.55 7.39
CA ALA A 236 -12.38 14.59 7.15
C ALA A 236 -12.07 14.67 5.65
N SER A 237 -12.94 14.17 4.76
CA SER A 237 -12.72 14.23 3.32
C SER A 237 -12.62 15.66 2.78
N LEU A 238 -13.17 16.64 3.51
CA LEU A 238 -13.11 18.07 3.22
C LEU A 238 -12.01 18.80 4.00
N CYS A 239 -11.44 18.20 5.04
CA CYS A 239 -10.47 18.85 5.92
C CYS A 239 -9.15 19.09 5.20
N ILE A 240 -8.63 20.33 5.21
CA ILE A 240 -7.35 20.65 4.54
C ILE A 240 -6.19 19.80 5.07
N ALA A 241 -6.18 19.48 6.37
CA ALA A 241 -5.16 18.60 6.93
C ALA A 241 -5.21 17.21 6.27
N TYR A 242 -6.39 16.62 6.12
CA TYR A 242 -6.57 15.36 5.38
C TYR A 242 -6.17 15.52 3.90
N LEU A 243 -6.61 16.59 3.23
CA LEU A 243 -6.30 16.81 1.81
C LEU A 243 -4.79 16.90 1.56
N THR A 244 -4.06 17.54 2.46
CA THR A 244 -2.62 17.76 2.30
C THR A 244 -1.77 16.56 2.76
N ILE A 245 -2.24 15.78 3.74
CA ILE A 245 -1.47 14.69 4.37
C ILE A 245 -1.87 13.31 3.81
N GLU A 246 -3.17 13.02 3.79
CA GLU A 246 -3.72 11.67 3.62
C GLU A 246 -4.19 11.41 2.20
N LYS A 247 -4.88 12.37 1.56
CA LYS A 247 -5.40 12.23 0.19
C LYS A 247 -4.26 11.94 -0.78
N LYS A 248 -4.32 10.79 -1.47
CA LYS A 248 -3.22 10.35 -2.36
C LYS A 248 -3.33 10.93 -3.76
N GLY A 249 -4.53 10.90 -4.34
CA GLY A 249 -4.79 11.34 -5.72
C GLY A 249 -5.04 12.84 -5.87
N ALA A 250 -5.76 13.21 -6.93
CA ALA A 250 -6.18 14.58 -7.18
C ALA A 250 -7.11 15.11 -6.05
N ILE A 251 -6.97 16.41 -5.76
CA ILE A 251 -7.87 17.14 -4.86
C ILE A 251 -8.98 17.76 -5.72
N ALA A 252 -10.23 17.64 -5.30
CA ALA A 252 -11.38 18.19 -6.04
C ALA A 252 -11.21 19.69 -6.31
N GLU A 253 -11.55 20.13 -7.52
CA GLU A 253 -11.23 21.48 -8.02
C GLU A 253 -11.83 22.58 -7.13
N GLU A 254 -13.05 22.37 -6.64
CA GLU A 254 -13.79 23.27 -5.74
C GLU A 254 -13.16 23.45 -4.36
N LEU A 255 -12.23 22.58 -3.96
CA LEU A 255 -11.49 22.66 -2.70
C LEU A 255 -10.14 23.37 -2.84
N ARG A 256 -9.56 23.41 -4.05
CA ARG A 256 -8.18 23.89 -4.28
C ARG A 256 -8.00 25.35 -3.89
N GLU A 257 -8.96 26.22 -4.24
CA GLU A 257 -8.93 27.62 -3.83
C GLU A 257 -9.04 27.77 -2.31
N LYS A 258 -9.93 26.98 -1.70
CA LYS A 258 -10.21 27.03 -0.25
C LYS A 258 -9.02 26.54 0.59
N MET A 259 -8.09 25.77 0.01
CA MET A 259 -6.85 25.39 0.69
C MET A 259 -5.93 26.57 0.97
N GLY A 260 -6.03 27.67 0.21
CA GLY A 260 -5.14 28.82 0.35
C GLY A 260 -3.66 28.42 0.17
N ARG A 261 -2.81 28.82 1.13
CA ARG A 261 -1.36 28.54 1.11
C ARG A 261 -0.95 27.26 1.85
N GLN A 262 -1.91 26.44 2.27
CA GLN A 262 -1.67 25.24 3.10
C GLN A 262 -1.02 24.13 2.27
N VAL A 263 0.24 23.77 2.59
CA VAL A 263 0.99 22.75 1.85
C VAL A 263 1.16 21.43 2.62
N PHE A 264 1.03 21.46 3.95
CA PHE A 264 1.02 20.27 4.81
C PHE A 264 0.30 20.59 6.13
N GLY A 265 -0.79 19.89 6.45
CA GLY A 265 -1.59 20.20 7.64
C GLY A 265 -2.44 21.48 7.50
N CYS A 266 -3.12 21.85 8.57
CA CYS A 266 -3.92 23.08 8.67
C CYS A 266 -4.17 23.42 10.14
N ASP A 267 -3.94 24.68 10.53
CA ASP A 267 -4.11 25.15 11.90
C ASP A 267 -5.26 26.15 12.09
N ILE A 268 -5.98 26.51 11.02
CA ILE A 268 -6.98 27.59 11.03
C ILE A 268 -7.99 27.44 12.18
N CYS A 269 -8.53 26.24 12.39
CA CYS A 269 -9.54 25.99 13.43
C CYS A 269 -8.96 26.04 14.87
N GLN A 270 -7.64 25.92 15.02
CA GLN A 270 -6.91 26.11 16.27
C GLN A 270 -6.52 27.58 16.44
N ASP A 271 -6.00 28.25 15.42
CA ASP A 271 -5.55 29.64 15.47
C ASP A 271 -6.67 30.61 15.86
N VAL A 272 -7.89 30.38 15.36
CA VAL A 272 -9.06 31.22 15.71
C VAL A 272 -9.68 30.86 17.08
N CYS A 273 -9.25 29.76 17.70
CA CYS A 273 -9.81 29.30 18.98
C CYS A 273 -9.42 30.25 20.12
N PRO A 274 -10.37 30.81 20.89
CA PRO A 274 -10.06 31.73 21.98
C PRO A 274 -9.15 31.15 23.06
N TRP A 275 -9.20 29.83 23.26
CA TRP A 275 -8.39 29.11 24.25
C TRP A 275 -6.90 29.07 23.89
N ASN A 276 -6.54 29.32 22.62
CA ASN A 276 -5.15 29.37 22.18
C ASN A 276 -4.51 30.76 22.29
N ARG A 277 -5.31 31.82 22.49
CA ARG A 277 -4.81 33.20 22.57
C ARG A 277 -3.75 33.40 23.66
N LYS A 278 -3.89 32.67 24.77
CA LYS A 278 -2.99 32.73 25.93
C LYS A 278 -2.30 31.39 26.18
N ALA A 279 -2.28 30.50 25.20
CA ALA A 279 -1.56 29.24 25.32
C ALA A 279 -0.06 29.55 25.47
N PRO A 280 0.63 28.98 26.47
CA PRO A 280 2.05 29.17 26.66
C PRO A 280 2.81 28.55 25.50
N VAL A 281 3.92 29.17 25.11
CA VAL A 281 4.89 28.55 24.20
C VAL A 281 5.57 27.41 24.96
N GLY A 282 5.59 26.21 24.39
CA GLY A 282 6.31 25.07 24.93
C GLY A 282 7.81 25.18 24.65
N ASP A 283 8.63 24.84 25.63
CA ASP A 283 10.09 24.74 25.48
C ASP A 283 10.52 23.30 25.73
N HIS A 284 10.14 22.43 24.80
CA HIS A 284 10.52 21.02 24.82
C HIS A 284 11.59 20.77 23.77
N VAL A 285 12.73 20.20 24.19
CA VAL A 285 13.75 19.69 23.27
C VAL A 285 13.08 18.68 22.31
N GLY A 286 13.29 18.87 21.01
CA GLY A 286 12.63 18.11 19.94
C GLY A 286 11.37 18.76 19.34
N PHE A 287 10.86 19.85 19.93
CA PHE A 287 9.69 20.59 19.44
C PHE A 287 9.97 22.07 19.17
N ARG A 288 11.25 22.46 19.13
CA ARG A 288 11.63 23.82 18.72
C ARG A 288 11.35 24.00 17.24
N ALA A 289 10.85 25.17 16.86
CA ALA A 289 10.53 25.44 15.47
C ALA A 289 11.81 25.57 14.62
N ARG A 290 11.87 24.81 13.52
CA ARG A 290 12.84 25.00 12.45
C ARG A 290 12.37 26.16 11.58
N GLY A 291 13.11 27.27 11.59
CA GLY A 291 12.68 28.54 11.00
C GLY A 291 12.27 28.45 9.53
N GLU A 292 12.94 27.61 8.74
CA GLU A 292 12.64 27.40 7.32
C GLU A 292 11.29 26.72 7.07
N LEU A 293 10.71 26.06 8.09
CA LEU A 293 9.38 25.44 8.02
C LEU A 293 8.26 26.40 8.44
N VAL A 294 8.61 27.56 9.00
CA VAL A 294 7.66 28.63 9.34
C VAL A 294 7.46 29.51 8.11
N ASN A 295 6.26 29.46 7.52
CA ASN A 295 5.96 30.16 6.28
C ASN A 295 6.96 29.85 5.13
N PRO A 296 7.21 28.57 4.78
CA PRO A 296 8.27 28.18 3.86
C PRO A 296 8.06 28.80 2.47
N SER A 297 9.15 29.13 1.79
CA SER A 297 9.07 29.56 0.38
C SER A 297 8.53 28.43 -0.51
N LEU A 298 7.54 28.75 -1.33
CA LEU A 298 6.96 27.83 -2.32
C LEU A 298 8.00 27.47 -3.40
N ASP A 299 8.87 28.40 -3.79
CA ASP A 299 9.98 28.12 -4.70
C ASP A 299 10.96 27.12 -4.10
N TRP A 300 11.32 27.32 -2.83
CA TRP A 300 12.22 26.43 -2.13
C TRP A 300 11.65 25.02 -2.04
N LEU A 301 10.40 24.87 -1.56
CA LEU A 301 9.74 23.56 -1.48
C LEU A 301 9.50 22.92 -2.85
N GLY A 302 9.11 23.71 -3.85
CA GLY A 302 8.87 23.23 -5.21
C GLY A 302 10.15 22.84 -5.94
N GLY A 303 11.26 23.53 -5.65
CA GLY A 303 12.56 23.33 -6.26
C GLY A 303 13.34 22.13 -5.73
N MET A 304 13.04 21.63 -4.52
CA MET A 304 13.76 20.50 -3.93
C MET A 304 13.77 19.28 -4.84
N SER A 305 14.93 18.69 -5.05
CA SER A 305 15.11 17.34 -5.60
C SER A 305 14.61 16.25 -4.64
N ALA A 306 14.56 14.99 -5.10
CA ALA A 306 14.17 13.87 -4.25
C ALA A 306 15.15 13.65 -3.09
N ASP A 307 16.44 13.86 -3.35
CA ASP A 307 17.50 13.67 -2.34
C ASP A 307 17.52 14.81 -1.33
N GLU A 308 17.32 16.06 -1.77
CA GLU A 308 17.18 17.21 -0.87
C GLU A 308 15.95 17.07 0.02
N PHE A 309 14.80 16.69 -0.55
CA PHE A 309 13.59 16.46 0.22
C PHE A 309 13.81 15.37 1.28
N ARG A 310 14.46 14.26 0.91
CA ARG A 310 14.78 13.18 1.86
C ARG A 310 15.73 13.69 2.95
N ARG A 311 16.76 14.47 2.62
CA ARG A 311 17.70 15.03 3.59
C ARG A 311 17.02 15.97 4.58
N TRP A 312 16.07 16.80 4.12
CA TRP A 312 15.40 17.81 4.95
C TRP A 312 14.29 17.25 5.84
N PHE A 313 13.58 16.23 5.37
CA PHE A 313 12.35 15.75 6.00
C PHE A 313 12.43 14.33 6.56
N LYS A 314 13.50 13.57 6.32
CA LYS A 314 13.68 12.27 6.97
C LYS A 314 13.68 12.44 8.49
N GLY A 315 12.89 11.62 9.19
CA GLY A 315 12.68 11.73 10.63
C GLY A 315 11.75 12.87 11.01
N SER A 316 10.91 13.39 10.11
CA SER A 316 9.87 14.38 10.40
C SER A 316 8.48 13.90 9.99
N PRO A 317 7.40 14.53 10.46
CA PRO A 317 6.04 14.19 10.03
C PRO A 317 5.84 14.26 8.50
N LEU A 318 6.58 15.14 7.81
CA LEU A 318 6.48 15.31 6.35
C LEU A 318 7.03 14.12 5.55
N GLU A 319 7.87 13.26 6.14
CA GLU A 319 8.43 12.09 5.46
C GLU A 319 7.35 11.14 4.92
N ARG A 320 6.23 11.04 5.65
CA ARG A 320 5.12 10.12 5.34
C ARG A 320 4.32 10.59 4.14
N THR A 321 4.18 11.90 3.94
CA THR A 321 3.44 12.47 2.81
C THR A 321 4.18 12.31 1.48
N LYS A 322 5.51 12.18 1.48
CA LYS A 322 6.35 12.05 0.27
C LYS A 322 6.33 13.31 -0.61
N ARG A 323 7.43 13.52 -1.34
CA ARG A 323 7.69 14.72 -2.14
C ARG A 323 6.57 15.05 -3.15
N HIS A 324 6.09 14.07 -3.92
CA HIS A 324 5.10 14.32 -4.98
C HIS A 324 3.78 14.90 -4.45
N ARG A 325 3.28 14.41 -3.30
CA ARG A 325 2.06 14.97 -2.68
C ARG A 325 2.29 16.38 -2.12
N VAL A 326 3.47 16.66 -1.58
CA VAL A 326 3.83 18.03 -1.18
C VAL A 326 3.90 18.95 -2.40
N GLN A 327 4.52 18.52 -3.51
CA GLN A 327 4.57 19.29 -4.75
C GLN A 327 3.19 19.57 -5.34
N ARG A 328 2.26 18.60 -5.29
CA ARG A 328 0.86 18.81 -5.65
C ARG A 328 0.24 19.95 -4.83
N ASN A 329 0.45 19.94 -3.51
CA ASN A 329 -0.08 20.99 -2.63
C ASN A 329 0.60 22.35 -2.89
N VAL A 330 1.90 22.35 -3.16
CA VAL A 330 2.67 23.55 -3.53
C VAL A 330 2.15 24.14 -4.84
N ALA A 331 1.85 23.33 -5.85
CA ALA A 331 1.26 23.82 -7.10
C ALA A 331 -0.08 24.54 -6.87
N ILE A 332 -0.93 23.97 -6.01
CA ILE A 332 -2.20 24.61 -5.60
C ILE A 332 -1.94 25.93 -4.88
N ALA A 333 -1.00 25.96 -3.92
CA ALA A 333 -0.62 27.18 -3.20
C ALA A 333 -0.03 28.26 -4.12
N MET A 334 0.79 27.88 -5.11
CA MET A 334 1.32 28.78 -6.14
C MET A 334 0.18 29.40 -6.97
N GLY A 335 -0.80 28.60 -7.39
CA GLY A 335 -1.99 29.13 -8.06
C GLY A 335 -2.79 30.09 -7.18
N ASN A 336 -2.93 29.78 -5.89
CA ASN A 336 -3.63 30.61 -4.91
C ASN A 336 -2.90 31.92 -4.57
N SER A 337 -1.58 31.97 -4.73
CA SER A 337 -0.76 33.14 -4.41
C SER A 337 -1.05 34.36 -5.30
N GLY A 338 -1.54 34.14 -6.53
CA GLY A 338 -1.67 35.19 -7.53
C GLY A 338 -0.32 35.77 -7.96
N ASP A 339 0.77 35.02 -7.81
CA ASP A 339 2.13 35.42 -8.16
C ASP A 339 2.56 34.75 -9.47
N GLU A 340 2.69 35.56 -10.52
CA GLU A 340 3.04 35.09 -11.87
C GLU A 340 4.50 34.61 -11.98
N SER A 341 5.35 34.85 -10.98
CA SER A 341 6.73 34.33 -10.97
C SER A 341 6.78 32.80 -10.96
N PHE A 342 5.74 32.11 -10.46
CA PHE A 342 5.66 30.65 -10.43
C PHE A 342 5.31 30.00 -11.78
N VAL A 343 4.91 30.79 -12.77
CA VAL A 343 4.39 30.31 -14.05
C VAL A 343 5.35 29.37 -14.79
N PRO A 344 6.66 29.68 -14.91
CA PRO A 344 7.60 28.76 -15.56
C PRO A 344 7.62 27.38 -14.89
N LYS A 345 7.61 27.35 -13.55
CA LYS A 345 7.61 26.10 -12.79
C LYS A 345 6.31 25.32 -12.94
N LEU A 346 5.18 26.01 -12.93
CA LEU A 346 3.87 25.40 -13.16
C LEU A 346 3.72 24.86 -14.59
N MET A 347 4.29 25.53 -15.60
CA MET A 347 4.32 24.99 -16.97
C MET A 347 5.18 23.74 -17.08
N GLU A 348 6.35 23.72 -16.43
CA GLU A 348 7.21 22.52 -16.32
C GLU A 348 6.42 21.34 -15.72
N TRP A 349 5.73 21.57 -14.60
CA TRP A 349 4.93 20.53 -13.94
C TRP A 349 3.69 20.10 -14.71
N ALA A 350 3.00 21.03 -15.38
CA ALA A 350 1.85 20.72 -16.23
C ALA A 350 2.23 19.83 -17.43
N GLY A 351 3.47 19.93 -17.91
CA GLY A 351 4.02 19.06 -18.96
C GLY A 351 4.68 17.77 -18.45
N GLY A 352 4.67 17.52 -17.14
CA GLY A 352 5.34 16.39 -16.50
C GLY A 352 4.59 15.05 -16.61
N GLU A 353 5.24 13.97 -16.17
CA GLU A 353 4.68 12.61 -16.26
C GLU A 353 3.72 12.24 -15.11
N ASP A 354 3.85 12.92 -13.95
CA ASP A 354 2.96 12.77 -12.80
C ASP A 354 1.63 13.47 -13.10
N ALA A 355 0.60 12.68 -13.38
CA ALA A 355 -0.71 13.17 -13.79
C ALA A 355 -1.38 14.05 -12.71
N VAL A 356 -1.20 13.72 -11.43
CA VAL A 356 -1.85 14.46 -10.32
C VAL A 356 -1.19 15.82 -10.14
N LEU A 357 0.13 15.88 -10.23
CA LEU A 357 0.88 17.12 -10.20
C LEU A 357 0.58 17.97 -11.45
N ALA A 358 0.57 17.35 -12.63
CA ALA A 358 0.28 18.04 -13.89
C ALA A 358 -1.13 18.66 -13.91
N GLU A 359 -2.14 17.92 -13.43
CA GLU A 359 -3.51 18.41 -13.30
C GLU A 359 -3.60 19.60 -12.34
N SER A 360 -2.93 19.52 -11.19
CA SER A 360 -2.91 20.57 -10.18
C SER A 360 -2.18 21.83 -10.68
N ALA A 361 -1.08 21.65 -11.41
CA ALA A 361 -0.33 22.73 -12.04
C ALA A 361 -1.12 23.39 -13.19
N GLY A 362 -1.82 22.60 -14.01
CA GLY A 362 -2.72 23.10 -15.04
C GLY A 362 -3.87 23.95 -14.46
N TRP A 363 -4.44 23.53 -13.32
CA TRP A 363 -5.40 24.34 -12.57
C TRP A 363 -4.78 25.64 -12.05
N ALA A 364 -3.58 25.58 -11.47
CA ALA A 364 -2.89 26.77 -10.97
C ALA A 364 -2.61 27.80 -12.09
N LEU A 365 -2.21 27.34 -13.28
CA LEU A 365 -2.04 28.20 -14.46
C LEU A 365 -3.35 28.84 -14.92
N ARG A 366 -4.49 28.11 -14.87
CA ARG A 366 -5.82 28.69 -15.15
C ARG A 366 -6.15 29.80 -14.16
N ARG A 367 -5.85 29.58 -12.89
CA ARG A 367 -6.10 30.54 -11.81
C ARG A 367 -5.26 31.81 -11.94
N LEU A 368 -4.00 31.69 -12.37
CA LEU A 368 -3.13 32.84 -12.66
C LEU A 368 -3.49 33.59 -13.96
N GLY A 369 -4.57 33.19 -14.66
CA GLY A 369 -5.06 33.90 -15.84
C GLY A 369 -4.29 33.63 -17.14
N LEU A 370 -3.36 32.68 -17.14
CA LEU A 370 -2.43 32.46 -18.26
C LEU A 370 -2.89 31.42 -19.28
N LEU A 371 -4.01 30.75 -19.02
CA LEU A 371 -4.72 29.94 -20.01
C LEU A 371 -5.84 30.77 -20.67
N ALA A 372 -5.43 31.77 -21.45
CA ALA A 372 -6.32 32.51 -22.34
C ALA A 372 -6.67 31.66 -23.58
N SER A 373 -7.94 31.25 -23.64
CA SER A 373 -8.77 31.00 -24.83
C SER A 373 -8.40 29.92 -25.85
N ARG A 374 -7.12 29.61 -26.12
CA ARG A 374 -6.74 28.62 -27.18
C ARG A 374 -6.54 27.20 -26.67
N GLN A 375 -6.08 27.00 -25.43
CA GLN A 375 -5.91 25.66 -24.83
C GLN A 375 -7.16 25.15 -24.09
N ARG A 376 -8.12 26.03 -23.75
CA ARG A 376 -9.41 25.63 -23.15
C ARG A 376 -10.22 24.71 -24.05
N ALA A 377 -10.21 24.93 -25.36
CA ALA A 377 -10.95 24.11 -26.32
C ALA A 377 -10.34 22.70 -26.50
N TRP A 378 -9.02 22.56 -26.31
CA TRP A 378 -8.34 21.27 -26.43
C TRP A 378 -8.52 20.42 -25.16
N MET A 379 -8.31 21.00 -23.96
CA MET A 379 -8.50 20.29 -22.68
C MET A 379 -9.96 19.94 -22.38
N LEU A 380 -10.92 20.87 -22.57
CA LEU A 380 -12.34 20.57 -22.32
C LEU A 380 -12.94 19.57 -23.33
N SER A 381 -12.32 19.43 -24.51
CA SER A 381 -12.75 18.43 -25.51
C SER A 381 -12.32 17.00 -25.16
N GLU A 382 -11.29 16.84 -24.31
CA GLU A 382 -10.86 15.52 -23.80
C GLU A 382 -11.61 15.14 -22.51
N ASP A 383 -11.85 16.09 -21.59
CA ASP A 383 -12.46 15.78 -20.28
C ASP A 383 -13.95 15.43 -20.37
N VAL A 384 -14.72 16.04 -21.28
CA VAL A 384 -16.16 15.71 -21.48
C VAL A 384 -16.34 14.37 -22.22
N LYS A 385 -15.36 13.92 -23.01
CA LYS A 385 -15.42 12.61 -23.70
C LYS A 385 -14.94 11.45 -22.83
N LYS A 386 -14.13 11.69 -21.80
CA LYS A 386 -13.63 10.64 -20.89
C LYS A 386 -14.57 10.27 -19.76
N SER A 387 -15.57 11.09 -19.45
CA SER A 387 -16.52 10.83 -18.36
C SER A 387 -17.58 9.77 -18.68
N GLU A 388 -17.80 9.43 -19.96
CA GLU A 388 -18.87 8.48 -20.38
C GLU A 388 -18.42 7.43 -21.41
N ALA A 389 -17.15 7.39 -21.80
CA ALA A 389 -16.64 6.38 -22.73
C ALA A 389 -15.91 5.27 -21.97
N GLU A 390 -16.26 4.01 -22.25
CA GLU A 390 -15.44 2.84 -21.91
C GLU A 390 -13.96 3.11 -22.23
N PRO A 391 -13.02 2.71 -21.36
CA PRO A 391 -11.61 3.09 -21.50
C PRO A 391 -11.07 2.54 -22.82
N GLU A 392 -10.81 3.44 -23.76
CA GLU A 392 -10.22 3.09 -25.04
C GLU A 392 -8.76 2.65 -24.79
N VAL A 393 -8.50 1.37 -25.06
CA VAL A 393 -7.18 0.75 -24.92
C VAL A 393 -6.19 1.49 -25.83
N LYS A 394 -5.36 2.37 -25.24
CA LYS A 394 -4.40 3.21 -25.97
C LYS A 394 -3.49 2.35 -26.86
N PRO A 395 -3.31 2.71 -28.15
CA PRO A 395 -2.37 2.07 -29.04
C PRO A 395 -0.92 2.16 -28.52
N ILE A 396 -0.09 1.17 -28.84
CA ILE A 396 1.27 1.01 -28.33
C ILE A 396 2.25 2.06 -28.88
N GLU A 397 1.88 2.70 -29.98
CA GLU A 397 2.59 3.77 -30.70
C GLU A 397 2.73 5.06 -29.86
N ALA A 398 1.96 5.21 -28.78
CA ALA A 398 2.01 6.37 -27.89
C ALA A 398 3.07 6.28 -26.77
N VAL A 399 3.84 5.19 -26.68
CA VAL A 399 4.82 4.96 -25.60
C VAL A 399 6.22 5.40 -26.01
N LYS A 400 6.81 6.35 -25.27
CA LYS A 400 8.21 6.76 -25.47
C LYS A 400 9.15 5.61 -25.08
N PRO A 401 10.22 5.34 -25.85
CA PRO A 401 11.14 4.26 -25.56
C PRO A 401 11.94 4.53 -24.27
N THR A 402 12.14 3.48 -23.46
CA THR A 402 12.92 3.51 -22.20
C THR A 402 14.41 3.80 -22.43
N VAL A 403 14.90 3.50 -23.63
CA VAL A 403 16.26 3.77 -24.09
C VAL A 403 16.15 4.50 -25.42
N ARG A 404 16.91 5.58 -25.62
CA ARG A 404 16.97 6.31 -26.90
C ARG A 404 18.18 5.95 -27.76
N GLU A 405 19.22 5.40 -27.15
CA GLU A 405 20.48 5.08 -27.82
C GLU A 405 20.46 3.69 -28.45
N ASP A 406 21.06 3.60 -29.63
CA ASP A 406 21.23 2.34 -30.35
C ASP A 406 22.36 1.47 -29.76
N GLY A 407 22.16 0.15 -29.83
CA GLY A 407 23.15 -0.85 -29.44
C GLY A 407 22.65 -1.85 -28.41
N ALA A 408 23.32 -2.99 -28.34
CA ALA A 408 22.99 -4.02 -27.35
C ALA A 408 23.29 -3.55 -25.92
N TRP A 409 24.32 -2.70 -25.75
CA TRP A 409 24.79 -2.28 -24.43
C TRP A 409 23.80 -1.39 -23.66
N PRO A 410 23.19 -0.34 -24.24
CA PRO A 410 22.14 0.43 -23.56
C PRO A 410 20.93 -0.42 -23.14
N GLN A 411 20.51 -1.39 -23.97
CA GLN A 411 19.41 -2.30 -23.65
C GLN A 411 19.77 -3.25 -22.50
N VAL A 412 20.98 -3.80 -22.51
CA VAL A 412 21.50 -4.64 -21.41
C VAL A 412 21.62 -3.83 -20.12
N LYS A 413 22.10 -2.58 -20.18
CA LYS A 413 22.18 -1.69 -19.02
C LYS A 413 20.80 -1.38 -18.46
N ALA A 414 19.82 -1.07 -19.32
CA ALA A 414 18.44 -0.82 -18.91
C ALA A 414 17.82 -2.06 -18.25
N LEU A 415 18.04 -3.25 -18.84
CA LEU A 415 17.61 -4.51 -18.24
C LEU A 415 18.27 -4.74 -16.88
N ALA A 416 19.58 -4.51 -16.74
CA ALA A 416 20.29 -4.68 -15.47
C ALA A 416 19.78 -3.71 -14.39
N MET A 417 19.53 -2.45 -14.74
CA MET A 417 18.94 -1.46 -13.82
C MET A 417 17.51 -1.83 -13.40
N TYR A 418 16.69 -2.30 -14.35
CA TYR A 418 15.35 -2.83 -14.06
C TYR A 418 15.42 -4.03 -13.11
N MET A 419 16.28 -5.00 -13.40
CA MET A 419 16.46 -6.18 -12.57
C MET A 419 17.01 -5.87 -11.18
N ALA A 420 17.78 -4.79 -11.01
CA ALA A 420 18.27 -4.34 -9.70
C ALA A 420 17.22 -3.56 -8.88
N SER A 421 16.08 -3.21 -9.47
CA SER A 421 15.04 -2.45 -8.77
C SER A 421 14.31 -3.31 -7.72
N THR A 422 13.96 -2.70 -6.60
CA THR A 422 13.23 -3.38 -5.51
C THR A 422 11.80 -3.77 -5.90
N GLU A 423 11.18 -3.02 -6.81
CA GLU A 423 9.83 -3.29 -7.32
C GLU A 423 9.77 -4.64 -8.06
N VAL A 424 10.75 -4.92 -8.93
CA VAL A 424 10.83 -6.18 -9.67
C VAL A 424 10.97 -7.39 -8.76
N HIS A 425 11.79 -7.27 -7.71
CA HIS A 425 11.92 -8.32 -6.70
C HIS A 425 10.62 -8.52 -5.92
N THR A 426 9.91 -7.44 -5.61
CA THR A 426 8.61 -7.50 -4.92
C THR A 426 7.56 -8.19 -5.79
N TYR A 427 7.50 -7.86 -7.08
CA TYR A 427 6.61 -8.52 -8.04
C TYR A 427 6.97 -9.99 -8.24
N ALA A 428 8.25 -10.31 -8.44
CA ALA A 428 8.69 -11.70 -8.60
C ALA A 428 8.39 -12.55 -7.35
N PHE A 429 8.55 -11.99 -6.15
CA PHE A 429 8.18 -12.66 -4.90
C PHE A 429 6.66 -12.86 -4.78
N SER A 430 5.87 -11.84 -5.12
CA SER A 430 4.41 -11.95 -5.14
C SER A 430 3.91 -13.02 -6.11
N VAL A 431 4.51 -13.09 -7.30
CA VAL A 431 4.25 -14.16 -8.29
C VAL A 431 4.64 -15.52 -7.70
N ALA A 432 5.84 -15.66 -7.11
CA ALA A 432 6.31 -16.91 -6.54
C ALA A 432 5.39 -17.47 -5.44
N ALA A 433 4.95 -16.59 -4.52
CA ALA A 433 4.02 -16.97 -3.47
C ALA A 433 2.68 -17.45 -4.04
N ASN A 434 2.14 -16.75 -5.03
CA ASN A 434 0.89 -17.14 -5.67
C ASN A 434 1.02 -18.40 -6.54
N VAL A 435 2.17 -18.62 -7.19
CA VAL A 435 2.46 -19.87 -7.92
C VAL A 435 2.32 -21.08 -7.00
N ILE A 436 2.87 -21.02 -5.77
CA ILE A 436 2.76 -22.13 -4.82
C ILE A 436 1.30 -22.38 -4.42
N LEU A 437 0.55 -21.31 -4.14
CA LEU A 437 -0.86 -21.42 -3.75
C LEU A 437 -1.73 -21.93 -4.91
N SER A 438 -1.41 -21.58 -6.16
CA SER A 438 -2.18 -21.99 -7.33
C SER A 438 -1.77 -23.35 -7.91
N LEU A 439 -0.54 -23.81 -7.65
CA LEU A 439 0.01 -25.04 -8.22
C LEU A 439 -0.82 -26.27 -7.85
N PHE A 440 -1.08 -26.47 -6.56
CA PHE A 440 -1.82 -27.65 -6.10
C PHE A 440 -3.26 -27.69 -6.63
N PRO A 441 -4.06 -26.60 -6.54
CA PRO A 441 -5.38 -26.54 -7.16
C PRO A 441 -5.37 -26.84 -8.66
N PHE A 442 -4.39 -26.28 -9.38
CA PHE A 442 -4.26 -26.47 -10.83
C PHE A 442 -3.98 -27.94 -11.20
N ILE A 443 -3.10 -28.61 -10.45
CA ILE A 443 -2.80 -30.04 -10.67
C ILE A 443 -4.04 -30.91 -10.39
N VAL A 444 -4.75 -30.65 -9.29
CA VAL A 444 -5.99 -31.40 -8.97
C VAL A 444 -7.03 -31.21 -10.08
N LEU A 445 -7.13 -30.00 -10.64
CA LEU A 445 -7.98 -29.71 -11.79
C LEU A 445 -7.56 -30.54 -13.02
N LEU A 446 -6.27 -30.59 -13.36
CA LEU A 446 -5.76 -31.40 -14.49
C LEU A 446 -6.05 -32.90 -14.31
N LEU A 447 -5.80 -33.43 -13.11
CA LEU A 447 -6.10 -34.83 -12.79
C LEU A 447 -7.61 -35.13 -12.91
N THR A 448 -8.44 -34.20 -12.43
CA THR A 448 -9.90 -34.30 -12.55
C THR A 448 -10.33 -34.33 -14.02
N LEU A 449 -9.76 -33.48 -14.88
CA LEU A 449 -10.05 -33.46 -16.31
C LEU A 449 -9.58 -34.76 -16.99
N ALA A 450 -8.35 -35.20 -16.73
CA ALA A 450 -7.80 -36.43 -17.30
C ALA A 450 -8.64 -37.67 -16.96
N GLN A 451 -9.12 -37.76 -15.71
CA GLN A 451 -9.92 -38.90 -15.25
C GLN A 451 -11.40 -38.81 -15.64
N LYS A 452 -12.06 -37.65 -15.46
CA LYS A 452 -13.52 -37.53 -15.63
C LYS A 452 -13.97 -37.05 -17.00
N VAL A 453 -13.12 -36.32 -17.72
CA VAL A 453 -13.47 -35.82 -19.07
C VAL A 453 -12.87 -36.74 -20.12
N PHE A 454 -11.56 -37.00 -20.05
CA PHE A 454 -10.86 -37.80 -21.05
C PHE A 454 -10.87 -39.30 -20.78
N HIS A 455 -11.27 -39.74 -19.57
CA HIS A 455 -11.38 -41.14 -19.18
C HIS A 455 -10.11 -41.97 -19.47
N SER A 456 -8.93 -41.35 -19.36
CA SER A 456 -7.66 -41.97 -19.78
C SER A 456 -6.70 -42.16 -18.60
N PRO A 457 -6.52 -43.41 -18.12
CA PRO A 457 -5.53 -43.73 -17.08
C PRO A 457 -4.09 -43.36 -17.48
N ALA A 458 -3.79 -43.40 -18.78
CA ALA A 458 -2.49 -43.02 -19.31
C ALA A 458 -2.19 -41.52 -19.11
N MET A 459 -3.19 -40.65 -19.30
CA MET A 459 -3.01 -39.21 -19.05
C MET A 459 -2.75 -38.92 -17.56
N VAL A 460 -3.42 -39.64 -16.67
CA VAL A 460 -3.21 -39.53 -15.22
C VAL A 460 -1.77 -39.93 -14.85
N ALA A 461 -1.25 -41.01 -15.45
CA ALA A 461 0.13 -41.44 -15.24
C ALA A 461 1.14 -40.38 -15.70
N VAL A 462 0.94 -39.80 -16.90
CA VAL A 462 1.82 -38.76 -17.43
C VAL A 462 1.76 -37.47 -16.60
N VAL A 463 0.58 -37.06 -16.11
CA VAL A 463 0.49 -35.93 -15.17
C VAL A 463 1.27 -36.24 -13.89
N GLY A 464 1.16 -37.46 -13.36
CA GLY A 464 1.99 -37.92 -12.23
C GLY A 464 3.49 -37.84 -12.50
N ASP A 465 3.95 -38.24 -13.68
CA ASP A 465 5.35 -38.17 -14.09
C ASP A 465 5.84 -36.73 -14.29
N LEU A 466 4.98 -35.83 -14.79
CA LEU A 466 5.28 -34.40 -14.85
C LEU A 466 5.45 -33.80 -13.46
N LEU A 467 4.64 -34.20 -12.47
CA LEU A 467 4.79 -33.76 -11.08
C LEU A 467 6.12 -34.21 -10.47
N ARG A 468 6.54 -35.45 -10.76
CA ARG A 468 7.86 -35.94 -10.37
C ARG A 468 9.00 -35.13 -10.99
N THR A 469 8.77 -34.55 -12.16
CA THR A 469 9.77 -33.71 -12.85
C THR A 469 9.79 -32.27 -12.31
N ILE A 470 8.65 -31.74 -11.86
CA ILE A 470 8.50 -30.37 -11.35
C ILE A 470 8.87 -30.27 -9.85
N LEU A 471 8.54 -31.30 -9.06
CA LEU A 471 8.76 -31.29 -7.61
C LEU A 471 10.15 -31.86 -7.27
N PRO A 472 11.03 -31.09 -6.62
CA PRO A 472 12.41 -31.49 -6.41
C PRO A 472 12.59 -32.61 -5.38
N ASN A 473 11.64 -32.85 -4.47
CA ASN A 473 11.74 -33.86 -3.39
C ASN A 473 10.34 -34.27 -2.83
N ASN A 474 10.24 -35.44 -2.18
CA ASN A 474 9.00 -36.00 -1.58
C ASN A 474 7.82 -36.19 -2.57
N GLN A 475 8.14 -36.52 -3.82
CA GLN A 475 7.19 -36.65 -4.93
C GLN A 475 6.09 -37.69 -4.65
N ASP A 476 6.45 -38.84 -4.09
CA ASP A 476 5.49 -39.93 -3.83
C ASP A 476 4.46 -39.59 -2.75
N PHE A 477 4.85 -38.82 -1.73
CA PHE A 477 3.94 -38.40 -0.66
C PHE A 477 2.89 -37.42 -1.20
N ILE A 478 3.34 -36.42 -1.95
CA ILE A 478 2.47 -35.39 -2.52
C ILE A 478 1.53 -36.00 -3.56
N VAL A 479 2.05 -36.81 -4.49
CA VAL A 479 1.24 -37.43 -5.55
C VAL A 479 0.16 -38.35 -4.97
N ARG A 480 0.47 -39.17 -3.96
CA ARG A 480 -0.53 -40.04 -3.29
C ARG A 480 -1.66 -39.24 -2.63
N ASN A 481 -1.32 -38.13 -1.97
CA ASN A 481 -2.33 -37.27 -1.35
C ASN A 481 -3.18 -36.57 -2.41
N MET A 482 -2.59 -36.13 -3.52
CA MET A 482 -3.34 -35.46 -4.60
C MET A 482 -4.28 -36.39 -5.36
N THR A 483 -3.89 -37.64 -5.63
CA THR A 483 -4.79 -38.61 -6.28
C THR A 483 -5.96 -39.00 -5.38
N SER A 484 -5.78 -38.98 -4.06
CA SER A 484 -6.88 -39.21 -3.11
C SER A 484 -7.96 -38.11 -3.13
N LEU A 485 -7.59 -36.88 -3.52
CA LEU A 485 -8.49 -35.72 -3.57
C LEU A 485 -9.42 -35.72 -4.81
N VAL A 486 -9.19 -36.59 -5.80
CA VAL A 486 -9.97 -36.63 -7.06
C VAL A 486 -11.31 -37.36 -6.91
N HIS A 487 -11.56 -38.00 -5.75
CA HIS A 487 -12.80 -38.72 -5.43
C HIS A 487 -13.72 -38.02 -4.40
N PRO A 488 -14.28 -36.82 -4.68
CA PRO A 488 -15.29 -36.25 -3.77
C PRO A 488 -16.65 -36.95 -3.90
N HIS A 489 -17.15 -37.49 -2.77
CA HIS A 489 -18.53 -37.98 -2.61
C HIS A 489 -19.52 -36.78 -2.53
N GLY A 490 -20.60 -36.79 -3.32
CA GLY A 490 -21.79 -35.92 -3.12
C GLY A 490 -21.80 -34.47 -3.69
N SER A 491 -22.85 -33.72 -3.32
CA SER A 491 -23.29 -32.38 -3.79
C SER A 491 -22.26 -31.24 -3.64
N THR A 492 -21.16 -31.48 -2.92
CA THR A 492 -20.03 -30.56 -2.75
C THR A 492 -19.15 -30.40 -4.00
N ARG A 493 -19.42 -31.15 -5.07
CA ARG A 493 -18.61 -31.16 -6.31
C ARG A 493 -18.51 -29.82 -7.03
N VAL A 494 -19.62 -29.09 -7.18
CA VAL A 494 -19.61 -27.85 -7.98
C VAL A 494 -18.86 -26.75 -7.25
N PHE A 495 -19.13 -26.60 -5.94
CA PHE A 495 -18.43 -25.64 -5.10
C PHE A 495 -16.92 -25.88 -5.06
N SER A 496 -16.48 -27.14 -4.90
CA SER A 496 -15.05 -27.48 -4.91
C SER A 496 -14.39 -27.21 -6.26
N VAL A 497 -15.04 -27.51 -7.39
CA VAL A 497 -14.48 -27.23 -8.72
C VAL A 497 -14.37 -25.72 -8.97
N VAL A 498 -15.39 -24.94 -8.60
CA VAL A 498 -15.36 -23.47 -8.71
C VAL A 498 -14.24 -22.89 -7.84
N MET A 499 -14.09 -23.37 -6.60
CA MET A 499 -13.05 -22.90 -5.69
C MET A 499 -11.63 -23.26 -6.20
N LEU A 500 -11.46 -24.46 -6.76
CA LEU A 500 -10.19 -24.87 -7.40
C LEU A 500 -9.88 -23.99 -8.63
N LEU A 501 -10.88 -23.67 -9.44
CA LEU A 501 -10.72 -22.77 -10.58
C LEU A 501 -10.30 -21.36 -10.12
N ILE A 502 -10.98 -20.77 -9.14
CA ILE A 502 -10.63 -19.44 -8.62
C ILE A 502 -9.21 -19.45 -8.02
N THR A 503 -8.89 -20.42 -7.16
CA THR A 503 -7.56 -20.49 -6.52
C THR A 503 -6.43 -20.76 -7.51
N SER A 504 -6.68 -21.53 -8.58
CA SER A 504 -5.69 -21.76 -9.65
C SER A 504 -5.38 -20.51 -10.49
N THR A 505 -6.26 -19.50 -10.49
CA THR A 505 -6.02 -18.24 -11.22
C THR A 505 -5.21 -17.20 -10.44
N GLY A 506 -4.94 -17.41 -9.15
CA GLY A 506 -4.35 -16.38 -8.27
C GLY A 506 -2.99 -15.83 -8.74
N VAL A 507 -2.21 -16.60 -9.51
CA VAL A 507 -0.92 -16.17 -10.06
C VAL A 507 -1.03 -15.05 -11.10
N PHE A 508 -2.15 -14.96 -11.82
CA PHE A 508 -2.28 -14.02 -12.94
C PHE A 508 -2.51 -12.58 -12.51
N LEU A 509 -3.06 -12.35 -11.31
CA LEU A 509 -3.26 -11.01 -10.76
C LEU A 509 -1.94 -10.25 -10.54
N PRO A 510 -0.97 -10.74 -9.74
CA PRO A 510 0.31 -10.04 -9.57
C PRO A 510 1.11 -9.99 -10.87
N LEU A 511 0.93 -10.98 -11.75
CA LEU A 511 1.59 -11.04 -13.05
C LEU A 511 1.04 -9.97 -14.02
N GLU A 512 -0.28 -9.73 -14.05
CA GLU A 512 -0.89 -8.64 -14.80
C GLU A 512 -0.35 -7.29 -14.31
N VAL A 513 -0.34 -7.05 -13.00
CA VAL A 513 0.16 -5.78 -12.43
C VAL A 513 1.61 -5.53 -12.82
N ALA A 514 2.45 -6.57 -12.74
CA ALA A 514 3.87 -6.46 -13.09
C ALA A 514 4.07 -6.23 -14.60
N LEU A 515 3.32 -6.93 -15.46
CA LEU A 515 3.40 -6.72 -16.91
C LEU A 515 2.82 -5.37 -17.34
N ASN A 516 1.75 -4.91 -16.71
CA ASN A 516 1.18 -3.58 -16.97
C ASN A 516 2.20 -2.48 -16.66
N ASN A 517 2.94 -2.61 -15.55
CA ASN A 517 4.05 -1.71 -15.22
C ASN A 517 5.10 -1.71 -16.35
N VAL A 518 5.56 -2.89 -16.78
CA VAL A 518 6.54 -3.04 -17.87
C VAL A 518 6.08 -2.41 -19.19
N TRP A 519 4.82 -2.62 -19.56
CA TRP A 519 4.25 -2.08 -20.79
C TRP A 519 3.74 -0.63 -20.64
N GLY A 520 3.95 0.02 -19.51
CA GLY A 520 3.52 1.41 -19.28
C GLY A 520 2.00 1.60 -19.36
N VAL A 521 1.25 0.63 -18.84
CA VAL A 521 -0.21 0.68 -18.70
C VAL A 521 -0.55 1.26 -17.33
N LYS A 522 -1.21 2.42 -17.30
CA LYS A 522 -1.52 3.17 -16.08
C LYS A 522 -2.77 2.67 -15.35
N GLU A 523 -3.64 1.93 -16.02
CA GLU A 523 -4.92 1.43 -15.49
C GLU A 523 -4.95 -0.10 -15.56
N ASN A 524 -5.22 -0.75 -14.43
CA ASN A 524 -5.43 -2.20 -14.38
C ASN A 524 -6.88 -2.54 -14.73
N ARG A 525 -7.12 -3.77 -15.21
CA ARG A 525 -8.50 -4.26 -15.40
C ARG A 525 -9.27 -4.19 -14.08
N ASN A 526 -10.58 -3.95 -14.17
CA ASN A 526 -11.44 -4.16 -13.00
C ASN A 526 -11.36 -5.64 -12.55
N TYR A 527 -11.65 -5.91 -11.28
CA TYR A 527 -11.44 -7.24 -10.70
C TYR A 527 -12.16 -8.35 -11.48
N LEU A 528 -13.40 -8.10 -11.93
CA LEU A 528 -14.20 -9.08 -12.65
C LEU A 528 -13.64 -9.36 -14.06
N GLN A 529 -13.22 -8.32 -14.79
CA GLN A 529 -12.57 -8.47 -16.10
C GLN A 529 -11.24 -9.19 -15.97
N ASN A 530 -10.43 -8.86 -14.96
CA ASN A 530 -9.18 -9.58 -14.69
C ASN A 530 -9.45 -11.06 -14.40
N GLN A 531 -10.46 -11.36 -13.57
CA GLN A 531 -10.83 -12.74 -13.26
C GLN A 531 -11.25 -13.51 -14.52
N MET A 532 -12.01 -12.89 -15.43
CA MET A 532 -12.39 -13.51 -16.71
C MET A 532 -11.18 -13.80 -17.62
N VAL A 533 -10.26 -12.85 -17.76
CA VAL A 533 -9.03 -13.05 -18.55
C VAL A 533 -8.14 -14.11 -17.92
N SER A 534 -7.99 -14.08 -16.60
CA SER A 534 -7.23 -15.04 -15.82
C SER A 534 -7.80 -16.46 -15.92
N LEU A 535 -9.13 -16.60 -15.90
CA LEU A 535 -9.81 -17.88 -16.15
C LEU A 535 -9.58 -18.37 -17.59
N GLY A 536 -9.67 -17.47 -18.58
CA GLY A 536 -9.38 -17.80 -19.97
C GLY A 536 -7.93 -18.26 -20.18
N LEU A 537 -6.98 -17.59 -19.54
CA LEU A 537 -5.56 -17.95 -19.60
C LEU A 537 -5.29 -19.26 -18.85
N ALA A 538 -5.89 -19.46 -17.67
CA ALA A 538 -5.81 -20.73 -16.94
C ALA A 538 -6.35 -21.90 -17.79
N ALA A 539 -7.46 -21.70 -18.49
CA ALA A 539 -8.02 -22.69 -19.41
C ALA A 539 -7.10 -22.96 -20.61
N ALA A 540 -6.49 -21.92 -21.19
CA ALA A 540 -5.53 -22.06 -22.28
C ALA A 540 -4.27 -22.82 -21.83
N VAL A 541 -3.71 -22.48 -20.67
CA VAL A 541 -2.56 -23.18 -20.07
C VAL A 541 -2.92 -24.63 -19.73
N GLY A 542 -4.11 -24.87 -19.20
CA GLY A 542 -4.63 -26.22 -18.94
C GLY A 542 -4.78 -27.04 -20.23
N ALA A 543 -5.33 -26.45 -21.30
CA ALA A 543 -5.45 -27.10 -22.60
C ALA A 543 -4.08 -27.40 -23.21
N LEU A 544 -3.13 -26.47 -23.11
CA LEU A 544 -1.74 -26.67 -23.50
C LEU A 544 -1.10 -27.84 -22.72
N ALA A 545 -1.26 -27.87 -21.39
CA ALA A 545 -0.76 -28.97 -20.57
C ALA A 545 -1.38 -30.32 -20.97
N MET A 546 -2.69 -30.38 -21.22
CA MET A 546 -3.37 -31.59 -21.67
C MET A 546 -2.92 -32.02 -23.08
N ALA A 547 -2.71 -31.07 -24.00
CA ALA A 547 -2.16 -31.36 -25.32
C ALA A 547 -0.73 -31.91 -25.22
N SER A 548 0.11 -31.35 -24.34
CA SER A 548 1.46 -31.86 -24.06
C SER A 548 1.41 -33.30 -23.53
N VAL A 549 0.50 -33.60 -22.61
CA VAL A 549 0.30 -34.94 -22.04
C VAL A 549 -0.19 -35.92 -23.11
N ALA A 550 -1.13 -35.50 -23.96
CA ALA A 550 -1.66 -36.32 -25.05
C ALA A 550 -0.59 -36.62 -26.11
N LEU A 551 0.24 -35.62 -26.46
CA LEU A 551 1.38 -35.78 -27.36
C LEU A 551 2.42 -36.74 -26.78
N ALA A 552 2.77 -36.60 -25.50
CA ALA A 552 3.69 -37.51 -24.83
C ALA A 552 3.18 -38.97 -24.85
N THR A 553 1.90 -39.17 -24.55
CA THR A 553 1.25 -40.49 -24.59
C THR A 553 1.20 -41.06 -26.02
N GLY A 554 0.83 -40.23 -27.00
CA GLY A 554 0.72 -40.62 -28.40
C GLY A 554 2.08 -40.97 -28.99
N GLN A 555 3.11 -40.18 -28.67
CA GLN A 555 4.49 -40.44 -29.07
C GLN A 555 4.96 -41.79 -28.53
N GLN A 556 4.74 -42.10 -27.26
CA GLN A 556 5.15 -43.39 -26.69
C GLN A 556 4.53 -44.56 -27.49
N ARG A 557 3.25 -44.47 -27.85
CA ARG A 557 2.59 -45.49 -28.68
C ARG A 557 3.18 -45.60 -30.09
N ILE A 558 3.42 -44.46 -30.74
CA ILE A 558 3.96 -44.41 -32.11
C ILE A 558 5.39 -44.95 -32.14
N THR A 559 6.26 -44.51 -31.22
CA THR A 559 7.65 -44.99 -31.16
C THR A 559 7.69 -46.48 -30.84
N THR A 560 6.88 -46.99 -29.91
CA THR A 560 6.80 -48.43 -29.63
C THR A 560 6.33 -49.23 -30.86
N TRP A 561 5.39 -48.68 -31.63
CA TRP A 561 4.92 -49.31 -32.87
C TRP A 561 6.00 -49.34 -33.96
N ILE A 562 6.69 -48.21 -34.21
CA ILE A 562 7.77 -48.10 -35.19
C ILE A 562 8.93 -49.05 -34.90
N PHE A 563 9.23 -49.28 -33.61
CA PHE A 563 10.29 -50.19 -33.17
C PHE A 563 9.80 -51.63 -32.95
N PHE A 564 8.62 -51.99 -33.45
CA PHE A 564 8.05 -53.35 -33.33
C PHE A 564 8.06 -53.87 -31.89
N GLY A 565 7.80 -53.01 -30.90
CA GLY A 565 7.81 -53.37 -29.47
C GLY A 565 9.19 -53.48 -28.81
N HIS A 566 10.29 -53.32 -29.55
CA HIS A 566 11.66 -53.38 -28.99
C HIS A 566 12.02 -52.05 -28.32
N THR A 567 11.80 -51.99 -27.00
CA THR A 567 11.97 -50.76 -26.19
C THR A 567 13.35 -50.63 -25.52
N ASP A 568 14.15 -51.70 -25.52
CA ASP A 568 15.50 -51.74 -24.91
C ASP A 568 16.62 -51.30 -25.89
N ASN A 569 16.43 -50.17 -26.59
CA ASN A 569 17.45 -49.63 -27.49
C ASN A 569 17.84 -48.19 -27.10
N ILE A 570 19.15 -47.91 -27.07
CA ILE A 570 19.70 -46.57 -26.85
C ILE A 570 19.10 -45.56 -27.85
N PHE A 571 18.94 -45.97 -29.11
CA PHE A 571 18.36 -45.13 -30.15
C PHE A 571 16.86 -44.85 -29.93
N PHE A 572 16.11 -45.84 -29.42
CA PHE A 572 14.71 -45.66 -29.02
C PHE A 572 14.60 -44.63 -27.89
N ASN A 573 15.42 -44.77 -26.83
CA ASN A 573 15.43 -43.83 -25.70
C ASN A 573 15.89 -42.43 -26.10
N PHE A 574 16.87 -42.32 -27.00
CA PHE A 574 17.33 -41.04 -27.53
C PHE A 574 16.24 -40.35 -28.35
N LEU A 575 15.61 -41.06 -29.29
CA LEU A 575 14.54 -40.50 -30.13
C LEU A 575 13.31 -40.14 -29.29
N ALA A 576 12.88 -41.05 -28.41
CA ALA A 576 11.71 -40.84 -27.57
C ALA A 576 11.92 -39.69 -26.57
N GLY A 577 13.09 -39.62 -25.93
CA GLY A 577 13.44 -38.52 -25.03
C GLY A 577 13.65 -37.20 -25.76
N GLY A 578 14.20 -37.23 -26.98
CA GLY A 578 14.40 -36.06 -27.82
C GLY A 578 13.09 -35.40 -28.23
N VAL A 579 12.12 -36.18 -28.70
CA VAL A 579 10.80 -35.66 -29.10
C VAL A 579 10.05 -35.06 -27.91
N LEU A 580 10.04 -35.72 -26.74
CA LEU A 580 9.43 -35.17 -25.52
C LEU A 580 10.03 -33.82 -25.12
N LYS A 581 11.37 -33.68 -25.20
CA LYS A 581 12.06 -32.42 -24.88
C LYS A 581 11.70 -31.31 -25.86
N ILE A 582 11.64 -31.62 -27.17
CA ILE A 582 11.24 -30.65 -28.19
C ILE A 582 9.80 -30.19 -27.93
N CYS A 583 8.88 -31.13 -27.64
CA CYS A 583 7.52 -30.79 -27.27
C CYS A 583 7.49 -29.88 -26.03
N ALA A 584 8.21 -30.21 -24.96
CA ALA A 584 8.27 -29.39 -23.75
C ALA A 584 8.76 -27.96 -24.05
N VAL A 585 9.82 -27.81 -24.85
CA VAL A 585 10.32 -26.48 -25.28
C VAL A 585 9.25 -25.70 -26.03
N VAL A 586 8.57 -26.32 -27.00
CA VAL A 586 7.50 -25.66 -27.78
C VAL A 586 6.36 -25.22 -26.85
N MET A 587 5.95 -26.07 -25.92
CA MET A 587 4.91 -25.74 -24.94
C MET A 587 5.32 -24.59 -24.02
N SER A 588 6.58 -24.57 -23.56
CA SER A 588 7.12 -23.47 -22.75
C SER A 588 7.15 -22.15 -23.53
N VAL A 589 7.55 -22.16 -24.80
CA VAL A 589 7.50 -20.97 -25.67
C VAL A 589 6.07 -20.48 -25.86
N LEU A 590 5.11 -21.37 -26.11
CA LEU A 590 3.68 -21.02 -26.24
C LEU A 590 3.12 -20.45 -24.93
N LEU A 591 3.52 -20.98 -23.79
CA LEU A 591 3.13 -20.47 -22.48
C LEU A 591 3.59 -19.02 -22.27
N PHE A 592 4.89 -18.74 -22.45
CA PHE A 592 5.42 -17.37 -22.33
C PHE A 592 4.81 -16.43 -23.37
N PHE A 593 4.58 -16.91 -24.59
CA PHE A 593 3.90 -16.14 -25.63
C PHE A 593 2.50 -15.72 -25.20
N LEU A 594 1.68 -16.65 -24.72
CA LEU A 594 0.32 -16.35 -24.24
C LEU A 594 0.34 -15.36 -23.07
N ILE A 595 1.26 -15.55 -22.12
CA ILE A 595 1.39 -14.64 -20.98
C ILE A 595 1.72 -13.21 -21.46
N TYR A 596 2.73 -13.05 -22.33
CA TYR A 596 3.11 -11.72 -22.81
C TYR A 596 2.07 -11.09 -23.75
N TRP A 597 1.29 -11.91 -24.45
CA TRP A 597 0.34 -11.42 -25.45
C TRP A 597 -1.04 -11.08 -24.87
N VAL A 598 -1.55 -11.90 -23.94
CA VAL A 598 -2.93 -11.81 -23.43
C VAL A 598 -3.03 -11.03 -22.12
N LEU A 599 -2.05 -11.23 -21.24
CA LEU A 599 -2.18 -10.77 -19.86
C LEU A 599 -2.05 -9.25 -19.70
N PRO A 600 -1.19 -8.52 -20.43
CA PRO A 600 -1.15 -7.06 -20.35
C PRO A 600 -2.49 -6.43 -20.75
N HIS A 601 -2.91 -5.39 -20.03
CA HIS A 601 -4.10 -4.61 -20.36
C HIS A 601 -3.83 -3.61 -21.49
N ARG A 602 -3.25 -4.11 -22.60
CA ARG A 602 -3.02 -3.36 -23.83
C ARG A 602 -2.98 -4.33 -25.02
N LYS A 603 -3.41 -3.87 -26.19
CA LYS A 603 -3.28 -4.62 -27.44
C LYS A 603 -1.81 -4.63 -27.88
N ILE A 604 -1.10 -5.71 -27.59
CA ILE A 604 0.30 -5.89 -28.01
C ILE A 604 0.32 -6.75 -29.28
N PRO A 605 1.02 -6.33 -30.34
CA PRO A 605 1.13 -7.16 -31.54
C PRO A 605 1.93 -8.42 -31.25
N ALA A 606 1.46 -9.57 -31.75
CA ALA A 606 2.11 -10.87 -31.53
C ALA A 606 3.60 -10.88 -31.94
N MET A 607 3.96 -10.14 -32.98
CA MET A 607 5.34 -10.02 -33.47
C MET A 607 6.28 -9.26 -32.51
N ALA A 608 5.74 -8.48 -31.57
CA ALA A 608 6.52 -7.80 -30.54
C ALA A 608 7.02 -8.78 -29.46
N VAL A 609 6.19 -9.77 -29.13
CA VAL A 609 6.44 -10.69 -27.99
C VAL A 609 7.00 -12.04 -28.41
N LEU A 610 6.73 -12.50 -29.64
CA LEU A 610 7.13 -13.84 -30.11
C LEU A 610 8.65 -14.10 -30.03
N PRO A 611 9.55 -13.21 -30.52
CA PRO A 611 11.00 -13.46 -30.43
C PRO A 611 11.47 -13.59 -28.98
N THR A 612 10.91 -12.77 -28.09
CA THR A 612 11.24 -12.80 -26.66
C THR A 612 10.70 -14.06 -25.99
N ALA A 613 9.49 -14.50 -26.33
CA ALA A 613 8.92 -15.74 -25.82
C ALA A 613 9.76 -16.97 -26.21
N ILE A 614 10.33 -16.99 -27.42
CA ILE A 614 11.26 -18.05 -27.85
C ILE A 614 12.53 -18.06 -26.97
N VAL A 615 13.18 -16.89 -26.82
CA VAL A 615 14.43 -16.78 -26.05
C VAL A 615 14.19 -17.14 -24.58
N ILE A 616 13.13 -16.61 -23.96
CA ILE A 616 12.82 -16.88 -22.56
C ILE A 616 12.36 -18.32 -22.37
N GLY A 617 11.55 -18.89 -23.26
CA GLY A 617 11.14 -20.30 -23.20
C GLY A 617 12.33 -21.26 -23.25
N LEU A 618 13.27 -21.02 -24.17
CA LEU A 618 14.52 -21.80 -24.24
C LEU A 618 15.39 -21.62 -23.00
N SER A 619 15.55 -20.37 -22.55
CA SER A 619 16.34 -20.05 -21.35
C SER A 619 15.73 -20.67 -20.09
N TRP A 620 14.41 -20.74 -20.00
CA TRP A 620 13.69 -21.37 -18.88
C TRP A 620 13.95 -22.87 -18.80
N GLU A 621 13.93 -23.55 -19.95
CA GLU A 621 14.25 -24.97 -20.01
C GLU A 621 15.69 -25.24 -19.56
N VAL A 622 16.65 -24.42 -20.00
CA VAL A 622 18.06 -24.52 -19.56
C VAL A 622 18.19 -24.21 -18.06
N ALA A 623 17.56 -23.13 -17.60
CA ALA A 623 17.60 -22.70 -16.20
C ALA A 623 17.04 -23.78 -15.25
N LYS A 624 16.02 -24.53 -15.69
CA LYS A 624 15.46 -25.66 -14.92
C LYS A 624 16.49 -26.74 -14.69
N TYR A 625 17.26 -27.12 -15.72
CA TYR A 625 18.34 -28.11 -15.56
C TYR A 625 19.45 -27.58 -14.66
N LEU A 626 19.88 -26.33 -14.85
CA LEU A 626 20.89 -25.69 -14.00
C LEU A 626 20.44 -25.64 -12.53
N TYR A 627 19.17 -25.33 -12.29
CA TYR A 627 18.58 -25.31 -10.96
C TYR A 627 18.65 -26.68 -10.30
N VAL A 628 18.22 -27.75 -11.00
CA VAL A 628 18.29 -29.12 -10.49
C VAL A 628 19.75 -29.54 -10.20
N LEU A 629 20.71 -29.13 -11.03
CA LEU A 629 22.13 -29.39 -10.79
C LEU A 629 22.69 -28.60 -9.59
N ALA A 630 22.15 -27.42 -9.30
CA ALA A 630 22.55 -26.60 -8.17
C ALA A 630 21.95 -27.08 -6.84
N LEU A 631 20.76 -27.70 -6.84
CA LEU A 631 20.05 -28.12 -5.62
C LEU A 631 20.89 -28.92 -4.61
N PRO A 632 21.70 -29.92 -5.01
CA PRO A 632 22.56 -30.66 -4.06
C PRO A 632 23.62 -29.79 -3.37
N HIS A 633 23.98 -28.66 -3.96
CA HIS A 633 25.02 -27.76 -3.45
C HIS A 633 24.47 -26.65 -2.52
N LEU A 634 23.15 -26.47 -2.46
CA LEU A 634 22.51 -25.37 -1.74
C LEU A 634 22.16 -25.67 -0.27
N ASP A 635 22.48 -26.88 0.21
CA ASP A 635 22.29 -27.37 1.59
C ASP A 635 21.01 -26.88 2.31
N PHE A 636 19.87 -26.89 1.60
CA PHE A 636 18.60 -26.43 2.18
C PHE A 636 18.14 -27.27 3.37
N GLU A 637 18.64 -28.48 3.51
CA GLU A 637 18.32 -29.38 4.59
C GLU A 637 18.87 -28.88 5.93
N SER A 638 20.12 -28.39 5.97
CA SER A 638 20.69 -27.85 7.21
C SER A 638 20.06 -26.52 7.63
N VAL A 639 19.66 -25.68 6.66
CA VAL A 639 19.14 -24.33 6.92
C VAL A 639 17.64 -24.32 7.22
N TYR A 640 16.85 -25.04 6.42
CA TYR A 640 15.37 -24.96 6.47
C TYR A 640 14.70 -26.25 6.98
N GLY A 641 15.46 -27.33 7.15
CA GLY A 641 14.98 -28.59 7.71
C GLY A 641 13.73 -29.13 6.99
N PRO A 642 12.60 -29.33 7.69
CA PRO A 642 11.36 -29.84 7.10
C PRO A 642 10.81 -28.99 5.94
N PHE A 643 11.14 -27.69 5.89
CA PHE A 643 10.63 -26.76 4.89
C PHE A 643 11.45 -26.71 3.59
N LYS A 644 12.51 -27.54 3.46
CA LYS A 644 13.43 -27.52 2.30
C LYS A 644 12.72 -27.60 0.94
N VAL A 645 11.63 -28.35 0.86
CA VAL A 645 10.84 -28.53 -0.38
C VAL A 645 10.08 -27.26 -0.73
N SER A 646 9.36 -26.66 0.22
CA SER A 646 8.59 -25.44 0.00
C SER A 646 9.50 -24.26 -0.34
N VAL A 647 10.63 -24.13 0.35
CA VAL A 647 11.63 -23.09 0.08
C VAL A 647 12.28 -23.29 -1.29
N GLY A 648 12.65 -24.52 -1.65
CA GLY A 648 13.18 -24.83 -2.98
C GLY A 648 12.18 -24.53 -4.10
N LEU A 649 10.89 -24.83 -3.91
CA LEU A 649 9.87 -24.49 -4.89
C LEU A 649 9.65 -22.97 -4.99
N MET A 650 9.65 -22.26 -3.86
CA MET A 650 9.53 -20.80 -3.80
C MET A 650 10.69 -20.13 -4.52
N MET A 651 11.92 -20.59 -4.31
CA MET A 651 13.10 -20.05 -4.96
C MET A 651 13.06 -20.27 -6.47
N TRP A 652 12.67 -21.46 -6.93
CA TRP A 652 12.48 -21.72 -8.36
C TRP A 652 11.40 -20.82 -8.99
N ALA A 653 10.26 -20.66 -8.31
CA ALA A 653 9.17 -19.81 -8.76
C ALA A 653 9.61 -18.33 -8.80
N PHE A 654 10.40 -17.89 -7.82
CA PHE A 654 10.98 -16.55 -7.77
C PHE A 654 11.94 -16.29 -8.94
N LEU A 655 12.89 -17.20 -9.18
CA LEU A 655 13.82 -17.11 -10.31
C LEU A 655 13.08 -17.14 -11.66
N SER A 656 12.04 -17.96 -11.78
CA SER A 656 11.19 -18.00 -12.96
C SER A 656 10.44 -16.67 -13.16
N GLY A 657 9.91 -16.08 -12.09
CA GLY A 657 9.27 -14.77 -12.11
C GLY A 657 10.21 -13.65 -12.55
N LEU A 658 11.44 -13.64 -12.02
CA LEU A 658 12.49 -12.70 -12.44
C LEU A 658 12.80 -12.83 -13.93
N MET A 659 12.95 -14.05 -14.44
CA MET A 659 13.27 -14.28 -15.84
C MET A 659 12.10 -13.90 -16.77
N LEU A 660 10.85 -14.13 -16.34
CA LEU A 660 9.66 -13.68 -17.05
C LEU A 660 9.61 -12.15 -17.13
N LEU A 661 9.83 -11.44 -16.01
CA LEU A 661 9.82 -9.98 -15.97
C LEU A 661 10.98 -9.38 -16.79
N ALA A 662 12.15 -10.00 -16.76
CA ALA A 662 13.28 -9.64 -17.62
C ALA A 662 12.91 -9.74 -19.10
N GLY A 663 12.24 -10.83 -19.48
CA GLY A 663 11.70 -11.02 -20.82
C GLY A 663 10.72 -9.94 -21.22
N ALA A 664 9.70 -9.69 -20.40
CA ALA A 664 8.71 -8.65 -20.66
C ALA A 664 9.37 -7.28 -20.89
N HIS A 665 10.31 -6.89 -20.01
CA HIS A 665 11.00 -5.60 -20.11
C HIS A 665 11.84 -5.50 -21.38
N PHE A 666 12.54 -6.57 -21.74
CA PHE A 666 13.30 -6.65 -22.98
C PHE A 666 12.39 -6.56 -24.22
N SER A 667 11.25 -7.25 -24.21
CA SER A 667 10.25 -7.20 -25.29
C SER A 667 9.71 -5.78 -25.48
N ALA A 668 9.29 -5.14 -24.38
CA ALA A 668 8.78 -3.77 -24.39
C ALA A 668 9.83 -2.78 -24.94
N THR A 669 11.04 -2.80 -24.37
CA THR A 669 12.14 -1.91 -24.79
C THR A 669 12.48 -2.08 -26.27
N ARG A 670 12.65 -3.32 -26.74
CA ARG A 670 12.95 -3.63 -28.14
C ARG A 670 11.87 -3.13 -29.08
N TYR A 671 10.60 -3.32 -28.70
CA TYR A 671 9.48 -2.94 -29.54
C TYR A 671 9.28 -1.42 -29.60
N THR A 672 9.36 -0.72 -28.45
CA THR A 672 9.28 0.74 -28.42
C THR A 672 10.43 1.42 -29.16
N LEU A 673 11.64 0.85 -29.11
CA LEU A 673 12.78 1.32 -29.90
C LEU A 673 12.53 1.19 -31.41
N ARG A 674 11.94 0.06 -31.84
CA ARG A 674 11.59 -0.14 -33.24
C ARG A 674 10.57 0.90 -33.72
N LEU A 675 9.52 1.15 -32.93
CA LEU A 675 8.51 2.16 -33.25
C LEU A 675 9.10 3.58 -33.31
N ALA A 676 9.99 3.92 -32.38
CA ALA A 676 10.67 5.21 -32.41
C ALA A 676 11.50 5.41 -33.69
N ARG A 677 12.15 4.36 -34.19
CA ARG A 677 12.88 4.41 -35.47
C ARG A 677 11.97 4.54 -36.68
N GLU A 678 10.85 3.81 -36.70
CA GLU A 678 9.86 3.92 -37.77
C GLU A 678 9.31 5.36 -37.82
N ALA A 679 9.06 5.99 -36.66
CA ALA A 679 8.60 7.39 -36.57
C ALA A 679 9.69 8.44 -36.86
N GLU A 680 10.98 8.14 -36.68
CA GLU A 680 12.09 9.03 -37.07
C GLU A 680 12.44 8.94 -38.57
N ALA A 681 12.04 7.85 -39.23
CA ALA A 681 12.29 7.59 -40.64
C ALA A 681 11.16 8.10 -41.56
N GLU A 682 9.94 8.29 -41.02
CA GLU A 682 8.79 8.97 -41.64
C GLU A 682 8.89 10.49 -41.50
#